data_AF-A0A4Q9DT64-F1
#
_entry.id   AF-A0A4Q9DT64-F1
#
_cell.length_a   1.000
_cell.length_b   1.000
_cell.length_c   1.000
_cell.angle_alpha   90.00
_cell.angle_beta   90.00
_cell.angle_gamma   90.00
#
_symmetry.space_group_name_H-M   'P 1'
#
loop_
_entity.id
_entity.type
_entity.pdbx_description
1 polymer ?
#
loop_
_entity_poly.entity_id
_entity_poly.type
_entity_poly.pdbx_seq_one_letter_code
_entity_poly.pdbx_strand_id
1 'polypeptide(L)'
;MAAAQEKVKKELILDGLDCANCALKIENGVKKIQGVSACSVNFVTKTLTMETTPDEAEAAIAEAKKKVHMLEPHIRIWEKGRVRPKIGASVPKHRVAGKQAREYQLQDQQHHHEHGEHTRHHSDEVMQAHEHKRLSPHHDDAHAGFNAQGSTRGEHKDAAGHGTHVHKQHTHQGHDHSHGGHEHDDHSHGDHDHAGHTHDHGSAGMRKLVVRLAVGAAITAAGLLAPVHGWAELAIFLIAYLVVGGDIVWQAARNIVRGQVFDEYFLMAVATIGAFAVQQYPEGVAVMLFYQLGELFQGIAVNRSRKSISELMDIRPDYANLKTEDGTQRVSPEEVGIGELIVVKPGEKVPLDGKVIEGASFVDTSALTGESVPREVAAGSDVLSGFINKNGLLTVEVTKNFGESTASKILDLVQNASGKKAPTEKFITKFARYYTPAVVIVALLLAVVPPLVLNGASFSDWIYRALIFLVISCPCALVVSIPLGFFGGIGAASKNGILVKGSNYLEALNNVKYVVFDKTGTLTKGAFQVTGIYPAPQIAAEQLLEYAAAAEQHSTHPIGESIRAAYGKPLEAGSLQQYNEISGHGIVTVWDGKQILAGNGKLMKLWQIAFSEPKAGGTIVHVAVEGRYAGYLVISDEVKEDAAQAIRSLKQLGIRKTVMLTGDVKAVGEAVAHKLGLDEVRAELLPQHKVEEIEKLDRQKSPKEKIVFVGDGINDTPVLARADIGAAMGGLGSDAAIEAADIVIMTDEPSKIATAIHIAKRTRTIVWQNIIFALGVKGIFLLFGAFGYATMWEAVFSDVGVTVIAVLNVMRVMRTKFA
;
A
#
# COMPACT_ATOMS: atom_id res chain seq x y z
N MET A 1 4.71 -30.51 20.90
CA MET A 1 4.90 -29.06 20.67
C MET A 1 5.87 -28.92 19.51
N ALA A 2 5.39 -28.56 18.33
CA ALA A 2 6.27 -28.16 17.23
C ALA A 2 6.66 -26.70 17.48
N ALA A 3 7.97 -26.40 17.43
CA ALA A 3 8.44 -25.03 17.53
C ALA A 3 7.75 -24.19 16.44
N ALA A 4 7.27 -22.99 16.80
CA ALA A 4 6.78 -22.04 15.81
C ALA A 4 7.95 -21.70 14.87
N GLN A 5 7.94 -22.27 13.66
CA GLN A 5 8.99 -22.04 12.68
C GLN A 5 8.95 -20.56 12.27
N GLU A 6 10.10 -19.91 12.35
CA GLU A 6 10.32 -18.52 11.94
C GLU A 6 10.04 -18.38 10.44
N LYS A 7 9.04 -17.60 10.05
CA LYS A 7 8.68 -17.42 8.63
C LYS A 7 9.60 -16.39 7.97
N VAL A 8 10.03 -16.68 6.74
CA VAL A 8 10.88 -15.81 5.93
C VAL A 8 10.11 -15.30 4.72
N LYS A 9 10.18 -13.99 4.49
CA LYS A 9 9.62 -13.33 3.31
C LYS A 9 10.59 -13.43 2.13
N LYS A 10 10.10 -13.83 0.96
CA LYS A 10 10.85 -13.88 -0.31
C LYS A 10 10.13 -13.07 -1.38
N GLU A 11 10.89 -12.27 -2.13
CA GLU A 11 10.37 -11.41 -3.19
C GLU A 11 11.02 -11.76 -4.54
N LEU A 12 10.18 -12.00 -5.56
CA LEU A 12 10.57 -12.36 -6.92
C LEU A 12 10.04 -11.32 -7.90
N ILE A 13 10.84 -10.88 -8.86
CA ILE A 13 10.42 -9.99 -9.96
C ILE A 13 9.84 -10.84 -11.09
N LEU A 14 8.74 -10.38 -11.70
CA LEU A 14 7.95 -10.98 -12.77
C LEU A 14 8.00 -10.09 -14.03
N ASP A 15 9.14 -10.04 -14.69
CA ASP A 15 9.33 -9.23 -15.90
C ASP A 15 8.52 -9.78 -17.08
N GLY A 16 7.84 -8.87 -17.80
CA GLY A 16 6.84 -9.22 -18.80
C GLY A 16 5.41 -9.36 -18.28
N LEU A 17 5.16 -9.19 -16.97
CA LEU A 17 3.81 -9.13 -16.43
C LEU A 17 3.13 -7.80 -16.82
N ASP A 18 2.10 -7.87 -17.65
CA ASP A 18 1.41 -6.70 -18.24
C ASP A 18 -0.09 -6.62 -17.91
N CYS A 19 -0.63 -7.64 -17.25
CA CYS A 19 -2.05 -7.69 -16.92
C CYS A 19 -2.35 -8.09 -15.44
N ALA A 20 -3.25 -7.35 -14.77
CA ALA A 20 -3.67 -7.63 -13.38
C ALA A 20 -4.31 -9.01 -13.20
N ASN A 21 -4.85 -9.55 -14.29
CA ASN A 21 -5.44 -10.89 -14.32
C ASN A 21 -4.36 -11.99 -14.31
N CYS A 22 -3.27 -11.75 -15.04
CA CYS A 22 -2.08 -12.59 -15.11
C CYS A 22 -1.44 -12.65 -13.71
N ALA A 23 -1.41 -11.50 -13.01
CA ALA A 23 -0.94 -11.40 -11.64
C ALA A 23 -1.77 -12.29 -10.70
N LEU A 24 -3.11 -12.21 -10.77
CA LEU A 24 -4.01 -13.01 -9.96
C LEU A 24 -3.86 -14.52 -10.23
N LYS A 25 -3.68 -14.90 -11.49
CA LYS A 25 -3.45 -16.28 -11.90
C LYS A 25 -2.14 -16.82 -11.32
N ILE A 26 -1.08 -16.01 -11.36
CA ILE A 26 0.22 -16.32 -10.73
C ILE A 26 0.08 -16.43 -9.23
N GLU A 27 -0.59 -15.49 -8.57
CA GLU A 27 -0.79 -15.50 -7.11
C GLU A 27 -1.51 -16.77 -6.66
N ASN A 28 -2.58 -17.14 -7.36
CA ASN A 28 -3.38 -18.33 -7.07
C ASN A 28 -2.66 -19.66 -7.39
N GLY A 29 -1.77 -19.66 -8.39
CA GLY A 29 -0.90 -20.80 -8.68
C GLY A 29 0.21 -20.94 -7.64
N VAL A 30 0.85 -19.80 -7.38
CA VAL A 30 1.64 -19.35 -6.23
C VAL A 30 1.36 -20.09 -4.92
N LYS A 31 0.22 -19.68 -4.37
CA LYS A 31 -0.34 -20.03 -3.07
C LYS A 31 -0.59 -21.54 -2.87
N LYS A 32 -0.60 -22.33 -3.93
CA LYS A 32 -0.88 -23.79 -3.87
C LYS A 32 0.38 -24.64 -3.71
N ILE A 33 1.56 -24.03 -3.71
CA ILE A 33 2.85 -24.70 -3.54
C ILE A 33 3.04 -25.12 -2.08
N GLN A 34 3.58 -26.31 -1.87
CA GLN A 34 3.86 -26.83 -0.53
C GLN A 34 4.98 -26.01 0.13
N GLY A 35 4.78 -25.58 1.37
CA GLY A 35 5.74 -24.72 2.09
C GLY A 35 5.57 -23.21 1.87
N VAL A 36 4.59 -22.79 1.07
CA VAL A 36 4.17 -21.38 0.94
C VAL A 36 2.99 -21.12 1.87
N SER A 37 3.18 -20.28 2.87
CA SER A 37 2.15 -19.93 3.88
C SER A 37 1.35 -18.68 3.53
N ALA A 38 1.93 -17.75 2.77
CA ALA A 38 1.24 -16.59 2.22
C ALA A 38 1.87 -16.24 0.86
N CYS A 39 1.07 -15.68 -0.05
CA CYS A 39 1.50 -15.29 -1.38
C CYS A 39 0.69 -14.06 -1.81
N SER A 40 1.35 -13.02 -2.32
CA SER A 40 0.71 -11.88 -2.99
C SER A 40 1.49 -11.53 -4.25
N VAL A 41 0.80 -11.19 -5.34
CA VAL A 41 1.42 -10.66 -6.54
C VAL A 41 1.01 -9.22 -6.70
N ASN A 42 1.98 -8.33 -6.61
CA ASN A 42 1.83 -6.96 -7.02
C ASN A 42 2.02 -6.87 -8.54
N PHE A 43 0.91 -6.67 -9.25
CA PHE A 43 0.91 -6.46 -10.69
C PHE A 43 1.73 -5.24 -11.12
N VAL A 44 1.66 -4.16 -10.35
CA VAL A 44 2.24 -2.87 -10.69
C VAL A 44 3.76 -2.86 -10.52
N THR A 45 4.27 -3.37 -9.42
CA THR A 45 5.72 -3.53 -9.20
C THR A 45 6.26 -4.81 -9.82
N LYS A 46 5.40 -5.57 -10.53
CA LYS A 46 5.69 -6.88 -11.10
C LYS A 46 6.39 -7.79 -10.09
N THR A 47 5.95 -7.76 -8.83
CA THR A 47 6.64 -8.47 -7.73
C THR A 47 5.72 -9.53 -7.13
N LEU A 48 6.20 -10.78 -7.10
CA LEU A 48 5.63 -11.88 -6.36
C LEU A 48 6.28 -11.95 -4.98
N THR A 49 5.49 -11.76 -3.93
CA THR A 49 5.89 -11.93 -2.53
C THR A 49 5.36 -13.25 -2.01
N MET A 50 6.19 -14.05 -1.35
CA MET A 50 5.78 -15.27 -0.66
C MET A 50 6.40 -15.36 0.74
N GLU A 51 5.64 -15.91 1.69
CA GLU A 51 6.13 -16.26 3.02
C GLU A 51 6.29 -17.77 3.12
N THR A 52 7.49 -18.22 3.51
CA THR A 52 7.87 -19.63 3.56
C THR A 52 8.71 -19.92 4.81
N THR A 53 8.94 -21.18 5.14
CA THR A 53 9.87 -21.55 6.23
C THR A 53 11.32 -21.46 5.71
N PRO A 54 12.33 -21.24 6.57
CA PRO A 54 13.71 -21.07 6.13
C PRO A 54 14.22 -22.31 5.40
N ASP A 55 13.79 -23.50 5.87
CA ASP A 55 14.17 -24.80 5.33
C ASP A 55 13.56 -25.10 3.96
N GLU A 56 12.37 -24.55 3.66
CA GLU A 56 11.64 -24.78 2.40
C GLU A 56 11.84 -23.66 1.37
N ALA A 57 12.51 -22.57 1.74
CA ALA A 57 12.53 -21.35 0.94
C ALA A 57 13.09 -21.52 -0.48
N GLU A 58 14.20 -22.23 -0.64
CA GLU A 58 14.80 -22.49 -1.96
C GLU A 58 13.93 -23.41 -2.82
N ALA A 59 13.31 -24.42 -2.21
CA ALA A 59 12.40 -25.33 -2.89
C ALA A 59 11.13 -24.60 -3.35
N ALA A 60 10.55 -23.77 -2.47
CA ALA A 60 9.38 -22.94 -2.77
C ALA A 60 9.66 -21.94 -3.89
N ILE A 61 10.84 -21.29 -3.91
CA ILE A 61 11.26 -20.39 -4.99
C ILE A 61 11.38 -21.16 -6.32
N ALA A 62 12.05 -22.33 -6.32
CA ALA A 62 12.21 -23.13 -7.53
C ALA A 62 10.85 -23.59 -8.11
N GLU A 63 9.95 -24.05 -7.24
CA GLU A 63 8.61 -24.47 -7.64
C GLU A 63 7.77 -23.28 -8.12
N ALA A 64 7.90 -22.11 -7.47
CA ALA A 64 7.24 -20.88 -7.90
C ALA A 64 7.72 -20.46 -9.29
N LYS A 65 9.03 -20.48 -9.57
CA LYS A 65 9.57 -20.17 -10.90
C LYS A 65 9.00 -21.11 -11.97
N LYS A 66 8.94 -22.41 -11.68
CA LYS A 66 8.34 -23.41 -12.58
C LYS A 66 6.84 -23.16 -12.78
N LYS A 67 6.12 -22.86 -11.71
CA LYS A 67 4.68 -22.61 -11.75
C LYS A 67 4.33 -21.36 -12.55
N VAL A 68 5.07 -20.27 -12.35
CA VAL A 68 4.94 -19.03 -13.11
C VAL A 68 5.18 -19.28 -14.59
N HIS A 69 6.27 -19.96 -14.94
CA HIS A 69 6.59 -20.25 -16.34
C HIS A 69 5.55 -21.16 -17.01
N MET A 70 4.92 -22.09 -16.27
CA MET A 70 3.80 -22.88 -16.78
C MET A 70 2.53 -22.05 -17.01
N LEU A 71 2.27 -21.06 -16.16
CA LEU A 71 1.07 -20.24 -16.25
C LEU A 71 1.18 -19.16 -17.32
N GLU A 72 2.35 -18.52 -17.40
CA GLU A 72 2.66 -17.41 -18.30
C GLU A 72 4.11 -17.57 -18.83
N PRO A 73 4.30 -18.28 -19.96
CA PRO A 73 5.64 -18.65 -20.45
C PRO A 73 6.53 -17.46 -20.85
N HIS A 74 5.91 -16.32 -21.15
CA HIS A 74 6.59 -15.09 -21.53
C HIS A 74 7.17 -14.32 -20.33
N ILE A 75 6.75 -14.64 -19.10
CA ILE A 75 7.21 -13.97 -17.90
C ILE A 75 8.56 -14.51 -17.45
N ARG A 76 9.51 -13.60 -17.27
CA ARG A 76 10.85 -13.88 -16.73
C ARG A 76 10.84 -13.62 -15.23
N ILE A 77 11.44 -14.54 -14.47
CA ILE A 77 11.40 -14.50 -13.00
C ILE A 77 12.76 -14.62 -12.35
N TRP A 78 13.07 -13.73 -11.41
CA TRP A 78 14.30 -13.76 -10.60
C TRP A 78 14.06 -13.18 -9.21
N GLU A 79 15.02 -13.34 -8.30
CA GLU A 79 14.92 -12.79 -6.94
C GLU A 79 15.24 -11.29 -6.90
N LYS A 80 14.41 -10.53 -6.20
CA LYS A 80 14.61 -9.10 -6.00
C LYS A 80 15.92 -8.86 -5.24
N GLY A 81 16.76 -7.95 -5.74
CA GLY A 81 18.11 -7.70 -5.22
C GLY A 81 19.24 -8.52 -5.87
N ARG A 82 18.94 -9.50 -6.74
CA ARG A 82 19.94 -10.16 -7.60
C ARG A 82 19.94 -9.54 -9.01
N VAL A 83 21.12 -9.40 -9.62
CA VAL A 83 21.31 -8.82 -10.96
C VAL A 83 20.49 -9.59 -12.00
N ARG A 84 19.76 -8.87 -12.87
CA ARG A 84 19.01 -9.46 -14.00
C ARG A 84 19.93 -10.40 -14.80
N PRO A 85 19.55 -11.66 -15.06
CA PRO A 85 20.36 -12.54 -15.88
C PRO A 85 20.55 -11.93 -17.27
N LYS A 86 21.79 -11.69 -17.69
CA LYS A 86 22.08 -11.20 -19.05
C LYS A 86 21.63 -12.25 -20.08
N ILE A 87 20.93 -11.78 -21.11
CA ILE A 87 20.49 -12.61 -22.24
C ILE A 87 21.73 -13.29 -22.84
N GLY A 88 21.73 -14.64 -22.88
CA GLY A 88 22.79 -15.43 -23.52
C GLY A 88 23.75 -16.19 -22.59
N ALA A 89 23.60 -16.14 -21.27
CA ALA A 89 24.40 -16.99 -20.38
C ALA A 89 23.87 -18.43 -20.41
N SER A 90 24.63 -19.31 -21.04
CA SER A 90 24.41 -20.76 -21.06
C SER A 90 24.21 -21.29 -19.64
N VAL A 91 23.10 -21.99 -19.42
CA VAL A 91 22.89 -22.82 -18.23
C VAL A 91 24.08 -23.77 -18.10
N PRO A 92 24.73 -23.90 -16.92
CA PRO A 92 25.77 -24.89 -16.74
C PRO A 92 25.14 -26.26 -16.94
N LYS A 93 25.60 -27.00 -17.95
CA LYS A 93 25.17 -28.38 -18.19
C LYS A 93 25.55 -29.22 -16.97
N HIS A 94 24.60 -29.44 -16.06
CA HIS A 94 24.70 -30.53 -15.12
C HIS A 94 24.73 -31.84 -15.90
N ARG A 95 25.78 -32.59 -15.62
CA ARG A 95 26.18 -33.86 -16.21
C ARG A 95 25.11 -34.91 -15.90
N VAL A 96 24.12 -35.08 -16.76
CA VAL A 96 23.27 -36.27 -16.77
C VAL A 96 23.84 -37.24 -17.79
N ALA A 97 24.34 -38.36 -17.28
CA ALA A 97 24.86 -39.46 -18.06
C ALA A 97 23.78 -40.08 -18.94
N GLY A 98 24.11 -40.29 -20.22
CA GLY A 98 23.81 -41.52 -20.94
C GLY A 98 22.35 -41.85 -21.28
N LYS A 99 22.10 -41.91 -22.60
CA LYS A 99 21.01 -42.62 -23.30
C LYS A 99 19.61 -42.01 -23.22
N GLN A 100 19.39 -40.96 -24.02
CA GLN A 100 18.12 -40.72 -24.75
C GLN A 100 18.17 -39.53 -25.74
N ALA A 101 19.33 -38.92 -25.98
CA ALA A 101 19.50 -37.80 -26.91
C ALA A 101 19.65 -38.23 -28.39
N ARG A 102 18.79 -39.13 -28.91
CA ARG A 102 18.80 -39.49 -30.34
C ARG A 102 17.45 -39.47 -31.05
N GLU A 103 16.36 -39.09 -30.36
CA GLU A 103 15.04 -38.97 -30.98
C GLU A 103 14.55 -37.51 -31.17
N TYR A 104 15.22 -36.53 -30.56
CA TYR A 104 14.77 -35.12 -30.63
C TYR A 104 15.43 -34.26 -31.71
N GLN A 105 16.39 -34.79 -32.47
CA GLN A 105 17.12 -34.04 -33.50
C GLN A 105 16.56 -34.19 -34.93
N LEU A 106 15.45 -34.91 -35.11
CA LEU A 106 14.84 -35.15 -36.43
C LEU A 106 13.51 -34.41 -36.67
N GLN A 107 12.98 -33.66 -35.69
CA GLN A 107 11.71 -32.93 -35.84
C GLN A 107 11.85 -31.42 -36.09
N ASP A 108 13.03 -30.83 -35.86
CA ASP A 108 13.22 -29.37 -35.94
C ASP A 108 13.72 -28.89 -37.33
N GLN A 109 13.99 -29.82 -38.26
CA GLN A 109 14.41 -29.50 -39.64
C GLN A 109 13.27 -29.47 -40.66
N GLN A 110 12.02 -29.74 -40.26
CA GLN A 110 10.87 -29.75 -41.19
C GLN A 110 9.93 -28.54 -41.10
N HIS A 111 10.10 -27.61 -40.15
CA HIS A 111 9.18 -26.47 -39.99
C HIS A 111 9.71 -25.10 -40.48
N HIS A 112 10.94 -25.03 -41.04
CA HIS A 112 11.52 -23.76 -41.51
C HIS A 112 11.49 -23.53 -43.03
N HIS A 113 10.80 -24.38 -43.79
CA HIS A 113 10.69 -24.26 -45.25
C HIS A 113 9.24 -24.40 -45.74
N GLU A 114 8.31 -23.62 -45.22
CA GLU A 114 7.02 -23.38 -45.86
C GLU A 114 6.40 -22.13 -45.24
N HIS A 115 6.40 -21.04 -46.03
CA HIS A 115 5.72 -19.74 -45.86
C HIS A 115 6.60 -18.57 -46.33
N GLY A 116 7.16 -18.73 -47.53
CA GLY A 116 7.44 -17.62 -48.44
C GLY A 116 6.52 -17.78 -49.65
N GLU A 117 6.02 -16.67 -50.17
CA GLU A 117 5.16 -16.55 -51.36
C GLU A 117 3.64 -16.71 -51.13
N HIS A 118 2.96 -15.56 -50.96
CA HIS A 118 1.75 -15.27 -51.72
C HIS A 118 1.51 -13.75 -51.86
N THR A 119 1.91 -13.25 -53.02
CA THR A 119 1.18 -12.35 -53.94
C THR A 119 0.53 -11.03 -53.49
N ARG A 120 1.07 -9.96 -54.09
CA ARG A 120 0.48 -8.65 -54.43
C ARG A 120 -0.94 -8.75 -55.04
N HIS A 121 -1.82 -7.79 -54.74
CA HIS A 121 -2.52 -6.95 -55.73
C HIS A 121 -3.49 -5.92 -55.09
N HIS A 122 -3.54 -4.72 -55.71
CA HIS A 122 -4.61 -3.70 -55.72
C HIS A 122 -4.91 -2.90 -54.44
N SER A 123 -5.21 -1.59 -54.45
CA SER A 123 -4.92 -0.42 -55.29
C SER A 123 -5.67 0.75 -54.65
N ASP A 124 -5.10 1.95 -54.73
CA ASP A 124 -5.72 3.29 -54.75
C ASP A 124 -6.52 3.80 -53.53
N GLU A 125 -6.00 4.88 -52.90
CA GLU A 125 -6.58 6.24 -52.85
C GLU A 125 -5.84 7.05 -51.73
N VAL A 126 -4.91 7.97 -52.03
CA VAL A 126 -5.07 9.39 -52.47
C VAL A 126 -4.83 10.40 -51.31
N MET A 127 -3.91 11.33 -51.59
CA MET A 127 -3.67 12.69 -51.04
C MET A 127 -2.87 12.83 -49.72
N GLN A 128 -1.58 13.16 -49.83
CA GLN A 128 -0.96 14.50 -49.96
C GLN A 128 -0.89 15.27 -48.62
N ALA A 129 0.27 15.38 -47.98
CA ALA A 129 1.45 16.21 -48.31
C ALA A 129 1.32 17.67 -47.84
N HIS A 130 2.27 18.10 -47.00
CA HIS A 130 2.82 19.45 -47.04
C HIS A 130 4.30 19.43 -46.64
N GLU A 131 5.14 19.69 -47.63
CA GLU A 131 6.57 20.00 -47.52
C GLU A 131 6.80 21.36 -46.85
N HIS A 132 7.93 21.53 -46.16
CA HIS A 132 8.75 22.74 -46.27
C HIS A 132 10.24 22.45 -46.00
N LYS A 133 10.98 22.24 -47.10
CA LYS A 133 12.25 22.91 -47.49
C LYS A 133 12.97 23.72 -46.39
N ARG A 134 14.26 23.44 -46.11
CA ARG A 134 15.47 24.06 -46.73
C ARG A 134 16.74 23.98 -45.83
N LEU A 135 17.87 23.79 -46.50
CA LEU A 135 19.24 24.34 -46.27
C LEU A 135 20.19 23.64 -45.28
N SER A 136 21.13 22.85 -45.85
CA SER A 136 22.58 22.83 -45.54
C SER A 136 23.24 24.15 -46.06
N PRO A 137 24.56 24.46 -45.95
CA PRO A 137 25.73 23.58 -45.70
C PRO A 137 26.92 24.21 -44.89
N HIS A 138 28.07 23.50 -44.91
CA HIS A 138 29.45 23.91 -44.57
C HIS A 138 29.82 23.89 -43.06
N HIS A 139 31.03 23.50 -42.62
CA HIS A 139 32.34 23.36 -43.27
C HIS A 139 33.24 22.37 -42.47
N ASP A 140 33.93 21.46 -43.16
CA ASP A 140 35.39 21.17 -43.17
C ASP A 140 36.28 21.18 -41.91
N ASP A 141 37.11 20.12 -41.91
CA ASP A 141 38.53 20.03 -41.53
C ASP A 141 38.95 20.11 -40.06
N ALA A 142 39.48 18.98 -39.54
CA ALA A 142 40.93 18.79 -39.53
C ALA A 142 41.35 17.39 -39.07
N HIS A 143 42.39 16.92 -39.76
CA HIS A 143 43.04 15.63 -39.72
C HIS A 143 43.94 15.37 -38.50
N ALA A 144 44.30 14.09 -38.41
CA ALA A 144 45.56 13.52 -37.92
C ALA A 144 45.70 13.35 -36.40
N GLY A 145 46.22 12.24 -35.89
CA GLY A 145 46.85 11.11 -36.56
C GLY A 145 47.58 10.26 -35.51
N PHE A 146 47.25 8.98 -35.49
CA PHE A 146 48.18 7.85 -35.48
C PHE A 146 49.34 7.76 -34.45
N ASN A 147 49.28 6.63 -33.73
CA ASN A 147 50.34 5.64 -33.51
C ASN A 147 51.21 5.70 -32.24
N ALA A 148 51.06 4.62 -31.45
CA ALA A 148 52.02 3.52 -31.33
C ALA A 148 52.58 3.22 -29.93
N GLN A 149 52.29 1.98 -29.52
CA GLN A 149 53.23 0.99 -28.95
C GLN A 149 53.74 1.16 -27.51
N GLY A 150 53.22 0.30 -26.63
CA GLY A 150 53.86 -1.00 -26.39
C GLY A 150 54.67 -1.19 -25.10
N SER A 151 54.69 -2.46 -24.66
CA SER A 151 55.62 -3.12 -23.71
C SER A 151 55.13 -3.26 -22.25
N THR A 152 54.58 -4.42 -21.88
CA THR A 152 55.21 -5.60 -21.20
C THR A 152 55.46 -5.39 -19.69
N ARG A 153 54.76 -6.12 -18.79
CA ARG A 153 54.95 -7.51 -18.28
C ARG A 153 55.80 -7.52 -16.99
N GLY A 154 55.25 -8.09 -15.92
CA GLY A 154 55.95 -8.35 -14.66
C GLY A 154 55.08 -9.11 -13.67
N GLU A 155 55.19 -10.44 -13.69
CA GLU A 155 54.68 -11.39 -12.68
C GLU A 155 55.45 -11.24 -11.35
N HIS A 156 54.82 -11.54 -10.21
CA HIS A 156 55.43 -12.35 -9.15
C HIS A 156 54.37 -12.86 -8.14
N LYS A 157 54.75 -13.96 -7.49
CA LYS A 157 53.94 -15.06 -6.97
C LYS A 157 54.11 -15.19 -5.44
N ASP A 158 53.11 -15.86 -4.84
CA ASP A 158 53.15 -16.83 -3.74
C ASP A 158 53.37 -16.43 -2.25
N ALA A 159 52.46 -16.99 -1.42
CA ALA A 159 52.72 -17.87 -0.26
C ALA A 159 52.18 -17.47 1.13
N ALA A 160 51.04 -18.10 1.48
CA ALA A 160 50.75 -18.95 2.66
C ALA A 160 51.34 -18.67 4.07
N GLY A 161 50.50 -18.85 5.11
CA GLY A 161 50.96 -19.14 6.48
C GLY A 161 49.90 -19.16 7.59
N HIS A 162 49.43 -20.37 7.92
CA HIS A 162 48.71 -20.90 9.10
C HIS A 162 48.66 -20.15 10.46
N GLY A 163 47.60 -20.42 11.24
CA GLY A 163 47.63 -20.36 12.70
C GLY A 163 46.27 -20.52 13.42
N THR A 164 45.88 -21.75 13.73
CA THR A 164 44.77 -22.14 14.63
C THR A 164 45.15 -22.05 16.11
N HIS A 165 44.25 -21.66 17.02
CA HIS A 165 44.22 -22.15 18.41
C HIS A 165 42.83 -22.05 19.06
N VAL A 166 42.52 -23.08 19.85
CA VAL A 166 41.28 -23.45 20.56
C VAL A 166 41.46 -23.25 22.07
N HIS A 167 40.35 -23.01 22.80
CA HIS A 167 40.00 -23.36 24.21
C HIS A 167 39.20 -22.21 24.87
N LYS A 168 38.25 -22.36 25.80
CA LYS A 168 37.55 -23.48 26.47
C LYS A 168 36.31 -22.92 27.20
N GLN A 169 35.38 -23.81 27.52
CA GLN A 169 34.15 -23.67 28.30
C GLN A 169 34.32 -23.10 29.73
N HIS A 170 33.24 -22.51 30.27
CA HIS A 170 32.81 -22.69 31.67
C HIS A 170 31.28 -22.61 31.81
N THR A 171 30.73 -23.57 32.55
CA THR A 171 29.35 -23.75 33.03
C THR A 171 29.23 -23.29 34.48
N HIS A 172 28.04 -22.83 34.92
CA HIS A 172 27.19 -23.45 35.98
C HIS A 172 26.13 -22.51 36.60
N GLN A 173 24.94 -23.09 36.79
CA GLN A 173 23.95 -22.94 37.90
C GLN A 173 23.24 -21.58 38.05
N GLY A 174 21.91 -21.46 38.20
CA GLY A 174 20.86 -22.39 38.62
C GLY A 174 20.21 -21.87 39.89
N HIS A 175 18.99 -21.29 39.82
CA HIS A 175 18.10 -21.07 40.96
C HIS A 175 16.62 -21.03 40.52
N ASP A 176 15.80 -21.53 41.43
CA ASP A 176 14.46 -22.10 41.25
C ASP A 176 13.33 -21.17 41.74
N HIS A 177 12.15 -21.37 41.13
CA HIS A 177 10.76 -21.17 41.59
C HIS A 177 10.21 -19.78 42.02
N SER A 178 9.12 -19.36 41.36
CA SER A 178 7.78 -19.37 41.98
C SER A 178 6.65 -19.16 40.96
N HIS A 179 5.63 -20.01 41.07
CA HIS A 179 4.43 -20.05 40.22
C HIS A 179 3.38 -19.01 40.66
N GLY A 180 2.78 -18.32 39.70
CA GLY A 180 1.52 -17.59 39.84
C GLY A 180 0.67 -17.85 38.60
N GLY A 181 -0.40 -18.62 38.77
CA GLY A 181 -1.22 -19.15 37.69
C GLY A 181 -2.08 -18.09 36.99
N HIS A 182 -2.14 -18.18 35.67
CA HIS A 182 -3.24 -17.65 34.87
C HIS A 182 -3.67 -18.73 33.88
N GLU A 183 -4.97 -18.96 33.86
CA GLU A 183 -5.69 -19.91 33.03
C GLU A 183 -5.35 -19.70 31.55
N HIS A 184 -4.85 -20.76 30.90
CA HIS A 184 -4.73 -20.81 29.46
C HIS A 184 -6.07 -21.26 28.88
N ASP A 185 -6.84 -20.31 28.36
CA ASP A 185 -7.91 -20.62 27.41
C ASP A 185 -7.28 -21.20 26.12
N ASP A 186 -7.78 -22.37 25.73
CA ASP A 186 -7.40 -23.12 24.53
C ASP A 186 -7.49 -22.27 23.25
N HIS A 187 -6.34 -21.84 22.73
CA HIS A 187 -6.23 -21.29 21.37
C HIS A 187 -5.89 -22.41 20.39
N SER A 188 -6.94 -23.06 19.89
CA SER A 188 -6.91 -23.84 18.65
C SER A 188 -6.64 -22.90 17.46
N HIS A 189 -5.36 -22.80 17.07
CA HIS A 189 -4.94 -22.17 15.82
C HIS A 189 -5.22 -23.12 14.64
N GLY A 190 -6.49 -23.19 14.25
CA GLY A 190 -6.88 -23.56 12.90
C GLY A 190 -6.90 -22.29 12.04
N ASP A 191 -5.78 -22.01 11.36
CA ASP A 191 -5.72 -21.07 10.23
C ASP A 191 -6.58 -21.64 9.11
N HIS A 192 -7.88 -21.35 9.18
CA HIS A 192 -8.77 -21.53 8.04
C HIS A 192 -8.60 -20.29 7.17
N ASP A 193 -7.65 -20.41 6.25
CA ASP A 193 -7.64 -19.65 5.01
C ASP A 193 -9.05 -19.69 4.43
N HIS A 194 -9.69 -18.53 4.36
CA HIS A 194 -10.79 -18.37 3.44
C HIS A 194 -10.28 -18.73 2.05
N ALA A 195 -10.89 -19.78 1.49
CA ALA A 195 -10.87 -20.05 0.08
C ALA A 195 -11.30 -18.77 -0.64
N GLY A 196 -10.32 -18.01 -1.13
CA GLY A 196 -10.58 -17.02 -2.15
C GLY A 196 -11.16 -17.79 -3.32
N HIS A 197 -12.37 -17.42 -3.74
CA HIS A 197 -13.06 -17.98 -4.89
C HIS A 197 -12.05 -18.12 -6.06
N THR A 198 -11.62 -19.36 -6.32
CA THR A 198 -10.60 -19.63 -7.33
C THR A 198 -11.30 -19.82 -8.67
N HIS A 199 -11.71 -18.73 -9.30
CA HIS A 199 -11.95 -18.74 -10.72
C HIS A 199 -10.79 -18.04 -11.42
N ASP A 200 -10.23 -18.73 -12.40
CA ASP A 200 -9.30 -18.17 -13.37
C ASP A 200 -10.05 -17.07 -14.13
N HIS A 201 -9.98 -15.83 -13.62
CA HIS A 201 -10.69 -14.68 -14.18
C HIS A 201 -10.04 -14.16 -15.47
N GLY A 202 -9.14 -14.94 -16.09
CA GLY A 202 -8.64 -14.79 -17.46
C GLY A 202 -9.74 -14.32 -18.42
N SER A 203 -9.44 -13.40 -19.35
CA SER A 203 -10.37 -13.13 -20.46
C SER A 203 -10.73 -14.42 -21.22
N ALA A 204 -9.79 -15.37 -21.28
CA ALA A 204 -9.97 -16.73 -21.76
C ALA A 204 -10.85 -17.61 -20.84
N GLY A 205 -10.67 -17.53 -19.52
CA GLY A 205 -11.47 -18.26 -18.52
C GLY A 205 -12.92 -17.82 -18.50
N MET A 206 -13.16 -16.50 -18.56
CA MET A 206 -14.50 -15.93 -18.62
C MET A 206 -15.24 -16.28 -19.91
N ARG A 207 -14.55 -16.28 -21.07
CA ARG A 207 -15.14 -16.78 -22.33
C ARG A 207 -15.53 -18.25 -22.23
N LYS A 208 -14.67 -19.10 -21.65
CA LYS A 208 -14.96 -20.53 -21.45
C LYS A 208 -16.17 -20.74 -20.53
N LEU A 209 -16.29 -19.96 -19.46
CA LEU A 209 -17.44 -20.00 -18.56
C LEU A 209 -18.73 -19.59 -19.28
N VAL A 210 -18.72 -18.49 -20.03
CA VAL A 210 -19.89 -18.03 -20.81
C VAL A 210 -20.33 -19.07 -21.83
N VAL A 211 -19.38 -19.69 -22.55
CA VAL A 211 -19.70 -20.78 -23.49
C VAL A 211 -20.32 -21.97 -22.78
N ARG A 212 -19.76 -22.40 -21.64
CA ARG A 212 -20.34 -23.49 -20.83
C ARG A 212 -21.76 -23.17 -20.36
N LEU A 213 -22.00 -21.95 -19.89
CA LEU A 213 -23.32 -21.51 -19.46
C LEU A 213 -24.32 -21.48 -20.62
N ALA A 214 -23.90 -20.99 -21.80
CA ALA A 214 -24.74 -20.98 -22.99
C ALA A 214 -25.10 -22.41 -23.45
N VAL A 215 -24.12 -23.32 -23.48
CA VAL A 215 -24.34 -24.73 -23.82
C VAL A 215 -25.24 -25.42 -22.79
N GLY A 216 -24.98 -25.22 -21.49
CA GLY A 216 -25.80 -25.77 -20.41
C GLY A 216 -27.24 -25.27 -20.45
N ALA A 217 -27.44 -23.96 -20.68
CA ALA A 217 -28.77 -23.36 -20.84
C ALA A 217 -29.50 -23.93 -22.07
N ALA A 218 -28.80 -24.12 -23.19
CA ALA A 218 -29.38 -24.72 -24.40
C ALA A 218 -29.83 -26.18 -24.17
N ILE A 219 -29.01 -26.99 -23.48
CA ILE A 219 -29.37 -28.37 -23.13
C ILE A 219 -30.56 -28.39 -22.17
N THR A 220 -30.59 -27.48 -21.19
CA THR A 220 -31.70 -27.36 -20.23
C THR A 220 -33.00 -26.97 -20.94
N ALA A 221 -32.95 -26.00 -21.86
CA ALA A 221 -34.09 -25.61 -22.67
C ALA A 221 -34.58 -26.74 -23.59
N ALA A 222 -33.66 -27.50 -24.19
CA ALA A 222 -34.00 -28.67 -24.98
C ALA A 222 -34.68 -29.76 -24.13
N GLY A 223 -34.22 -29.97 -22.89
CA GLY A 223 -34.84 -30.89 -21.93
C GLY A 223 -36.24 -30.46 -21.50
N LEU A 224 -36.49 -29.16 -21.33
CA LEU A 224 -37.80 -28.61 -21.00
C LEU A 224 -38.80 -28.66 -22.17
N LEU A 225 -38.32 -28.52 -23.41
CA LEU A 225 -39.16 -28.50 -24.62
C LEU A 225 -39.40 -29.90 -25.20
N ALA A 226 -38.51 -30.85 -24.92
CA ALA A 226 -38.67 -32.22 -25.39
C ALA A 226 -39.69 -32.97 -24.50
N PRO A 227 -40.73 -33.61 -25.09
CA PRO A 227 -41.71 -34.40 -24.34
C PRO A 227 -41.15 -35.79 -23.97
N VAL A 228 -39.94 -35.83 -23.42
CA VAL A 228 -39.25 -37.05 -23.00
C VAL A 228 -39.42 -37.23 -21.50
N HIS A 229 -39.83 -38.44 -21.08
CA HIS A 229 -40.08 -38.75 -19.69
C HIS A 229 -39.18 -39.92 -19.24
N GLY A 230 -38.86 -39.97 -17.95
CA GLY A 230 -38.12 -41.09 -17.35
C GLY A 230 -36.60 -40.98 -17.57
N TRP A 231 -35.93 -42.10 -17.90
CA TRP A 231 -34.46 -42.13 -17.96
C TRP A 231 -33.83 -41.18 -18.98
N ALA A 232 -34.53 -40.87 -20.07
CA ALA A 232 -34.08 -39.92 -21.08
C ALA A 232 -34.09 -38.47 -20.55
N GLU A 233 -35.13 -38.11 -19.78
CA GLU A 233 -35.23 -36.82 -19.09
C GLU A 233 -34.10 -36.64 -18.08
N LEU A 234 -33.89 -37.64 -17.23
CA LEU A 234 -32.78 -37.68 -16.28
C LEU A 234 -31.43 -37.53 -16.97
N ALA A 235 -31.18 -38.25 -18.08
CA ALA A 235 -29.92 -38.18 -18.79
C ALA A 235 -29.64 -36.78 -19.36
N ILE A 236 -30.65 -36.12 -19.94
CA ILE A 236 -30.51 -34.76 -20.50
C ILE A 236 -30.19 -33.76 -19.40
N PHE A 237 -30.94 -33.76 -18.30
CA PHE A 237 -30.70 -32.83 -17.18
C PHE A 237 -29.41 -33.16 -16.43
N LEU A 238 -29.00 -34.42 -16.33
CA LEU A 238 -27.71 -34.80 -15.74
C LEU A 238 -26.53 -34.29 -16.59
N ILE A 239 -26.63 -34.37 -17.92
CA ILE A 239 -25.62 -33.80 -18.82
C ILE A 239 -25.57 -32.28 -18.65
N ALA A 240 -26.72 -31.60 -18.64
CA ALA A 240 -26.80 -30.16 -18.39
C ALA A 240 -26.17 -29.79 -17.03
N TYR A 241 -26.49 -30.54 -15.98
CA TYR A 241 -25.94 -30.36 -14.64
C TYR A 241 -24.42 -30.48 -14.61
N LEU A 242 -23.85 -31.52 -15.23
CA LEU A 242 -22.40 -31.74 -15.27
C LEU A 242 -21.67 -30.67 -16.09
N VAL A 243 -22.27 -30.17 -17.17
CA VAL A 243 -21.70 -29.09 -17.99
C VAL A 243 -21.63 -27.76 -17.22
N VAL A 244 -22.65 -27.47 -16.42
CA VAL A 244 -22.79 -26.19 -15.71
C VAL A 244 -22.13 -26.20 -14.33
N GLY A 245 -22.33 -27.26 -13.55
CA GLY A 245 -21.94 -27.34 -12.14
C GLY A 245 -20.97 -28.48 -11.79
N GLY A 246 -20.45 -29.20 -12.78
CA GLY A 246 -19.51 -30.30 -12.52
C GLY A 246 -18.22 -29.86 -11.83
N ASP A 247 -17.76 -28.64 -12.08
CA ASP A 247 -16.63 -28.01 -11.38
C ASP A 247 -16.95 -27.71 -9.91
N ILE A 248 -18.16 -27.24 -9.61
CA ILE A 248 -18.64 -26.98 -8.26
C ILE A 248 -18.70 -28.28 -7.43
N VAL A 249 -19.28 -29.33 -7.99
CA VAL A 249 -19.37 -30.65 -7.33
C VAL A 249 -17.97 -31.24 -7.11
N TRP A 250 -17.09 -31.12 -8.10
CA TRP A 250 -15.70 -31.56 -7.97
C TRP A 250 -14.96 -30.78 -6.88
N GLN A 251 -15.18 -29.46 -6.79
CA GLN A 251 -14.58 -28.61 -5.78
C GLN A 251 -15.07 -28.96 -4.38
N ALA A 252 -16.37 -29.20 -4.21
CA ALA A 252 -16.96 -29.69 -2.97
C ALA A 252 -16.31 -31.01 -2.54
N ALA A 253 -16.22 -32.00 -3.44
CA ALA A 253 -15.58 -33.29 -3.16
C ALA A 253 -14.12 -33.13 -2.73
N ARG A 254 -13.35 -32.28 -3.43
CA ARG A 254 -11.96 -32.01 -3.12
C ARG A 254 -11.78 -31.32 -1.75
N ASN A 255 -12.67 -30.38 -1.40
CA ASN A 255 -12.60 -29.63 -0.15
C ASN A 255 -12.95 -30.52 1.05
N ILE A 256 -13.93 -31.42 0.90
CA ILE A 256 -14.24 -32.45 1.90
C ILE A 256 -13.02 -33.32 2.19
N VAL A 257 -12.33 -33.81 1.15
CA VAL A 257 -11.11 -34.64 1.30
C VAL A 257 -9.98 -33.89 2.03
N ARG A 258 -9.96 -32.55 1.94
CA ARG A 258 -8.98 -31.68 2.62
C ARG A 258 -9.39 -31.27 4.02
N GLY A 259 -10.49 -31.81 4.56
CA GLY A 259 -11.00 -31.47 5.89
C GLY A 259 -11.77 -30.15 5.97
N GLN A 260 -12.06 -29.51 4.83
CA GLN A 260 -12.89 -28.31 4.74
C GLN A 260 -14.34 -28.72 4.41
N VAL A 261 -15.00 -29.32 5.39
CA VAL A 261 -16.44 -29.60 5.34
C VAL A 261 -17.21 -28.32 5.72
N PHE A 262 -18.36 -28.07 5.07
CA PHE A 262 -19.24 -26.90 5.30
C PHE A 262 -18.81 -25.57 4.64
N ASP A 263 -18.50 -25.61 3.34
CA ASP A 263 -18.35 -24.42 2.50
C ASP A 263 -19.55 -24.22 1.55
N GLU A 264 -19.53 -23.14 0.76
CA GLU A 264 -20.59 -22.85 -0.22
C GLU A 264 -20.72 -23.94 -1.27
N TYR A 265 -19.61 -24.49 -1.75
CA TYR A 265 -19.60 -25.54 -2.78
C TYR A 265 -20.28 -26.80 -2.26
N PHE A 266 -20.04 -27.15 -1.00
CA PHE A 266 -20.73 -28.23 -0.30
C PHE A 266 -22.24 -27.96 -0.22
N LEU A 267 -22.66 -26.77 0.22
CA LEU A 267 -24.09 -26.42 0.30
C LEU A 267 -24.77 -26.53 -1.07
N MET A 268 -24.15 -25.99 -2.11
CA MET A 268 -24.68 -26.02 -3.48
C MET A 268 -24.73 -27.44 -4.05
N ALA A 269 -23.70 -28.25 -3.81
CA ALA A 269 -23.66 -29.64 -4.24
C ALA A 269 -24.75 -30.46 -3.53
N VAL A 270 -24.86 -30.36 -2.20
CA VAL A 270 -25.89 -31.07 -1.43
C VAL A 270 -27.30 -30.65 -1.84
N ALA A 271 -27.54 -29.36 -2.00
CA ALA A 271 -28.85 -28.84 -2.41
C ALA A 271 -29.29 -29.38 -3.78
N THR A 272 -28.38 -29.34 -4.76
CA THR A 272 -28.72 -29.71 -6.14
C THR A 272 -28.71 -31.22 -6.37
N ILE A 273 -27.80 -31.98 -5.75
CA ILE A 273 -27.87 -33.45 -5.76
C ILE A 273 -29.14 -33.91 -5.03
N GLY A 274 -29.50 -33.26 -3.92
CA GLY A 274 -30.75 -33.52 -3.23
C GLY A 274 -31.98 -33.23 -4.09
N ALA A 275 -31.97 -32.16 -4.90
CA ALA A 275 -33.04 -31.83 -5.84
C ALA A 275 -33.22 -32.95 -6.89
N PHE A 276 -32.11 -33.49 -7.40
CA PHE A 276 -32.14 -34.67 -8.28
C PHE A 276 -32.70 -35.90 -7.58
N ALA A 277 -32.41 -36.10 -6.29
CA ALA A 277 -32.93 -37.23 -5.51
C ALA A 277 -34.46 -37.16 -5.31
N VAL A 278 -35.03 -35.96 -5.22
CA VAL A 278 -36.50 -35.73 -5.15
C VAL A 278 -37.16 -35.55 -6.53
N GLN A 279 -36.45 -35.90 -7.62
CA GLN A 279 -36.93 -35.82 -9.01
C GLN A 279 -37.26 -34.41 -9.51
N GLN A 280 -36.64 -33.38 -8.91
CA GLN A 280 -36.74 -31.97 -9.31
C GLN A 280 -35.51 -31.61 -10.15
N TYR A 281 -35.35 -32.28 -11.30
CA TYR A 281 -34.18 -32.14 -12.16
C TYR A 281 -34.01 -30.73 -12.76
N PRO A 282 -35.08 -30.12 -13.34
CA PRO A 282 -34.97 -28.77 -13.91
C PRO A 282 -34.51 -27.74 -12.88
N GLU A 283 -35.00 -27.83 -11.64
CA GLU A 283 -34.67 -26.93 -10.54
C GLU A 283 -33.21 -27.07 -10.13
N GLY A 284 -32.69 -28.31 -10.02
CA GLY A 284 -31.29 -28.56 -9.67
C GLY A 284 -30.32 -27.98 -10.70
N VAL A 285 -30.65 -28.06 -12.00
CA VAL A 285 -29.85 -27.45 -13.08
C VAL A 285 -30.00 -25.93 -13.09
N ALA A 286 -31.22 -25.41 -12.91
CA ALA A 286 -31.49 -23.98 -12.86
C ALA A 286 -30.72 -23.29 -11.73
N VAL A 287 -30.66 -23.90 -10.54
CA VAL A 287 -29.86 -23.39 -9.41
C VAL A 287 -28.39 -23.26 -9.78
N MET A 288 -27.80 -24.28 -10.42
CA MET A 288 -26.40 -24.21 -10.85
C MET A 288 -26.17 -23.15 -11.93
N LEU A 289 -27.10 -23.02 -12.89
CA LEU A 289 -27.04 -22.00 -13.93
C LEU A 289 -27.09 -20.59 -13.34
N PHE A 290 -28.04 -20.32 -12.44
CA PHE A 290 -28.18 -19.01 -11.81
C PHE A 290 -27.03 -18.71 -10.86
N TYR A 291 -26.52 -19.70 -10.12
CA TYR A 291 -25.36 -19.53 -9.26
C TYR A 291 -24.13 -19.14 -10.09
N GLN A 292 -23.81 -19.89 -11.14
CA GLN A 292 -22.69 -19.58 -12.02
C GLN A 292 -22.86 -18.23 -12.75
N LEU A 293 -24.09 -17.89 -13.16
CA LEU A 293 -24.39 -16.58 -13.72
C LEU A 293 -24.19 -15.45 -12.69
N GLY A 294 -24.59 -15.69 -11.45
CA GLY A 294 -24.36 -14.81 -10.31
C GLY A 294 -22.88 -14.60 -10.02
N GLU A 295 -22.10 -15.69 -9.97
CA GLU A 295 -20.65 -15.68 -9.81
C GLU A 295 -19.96 -14.91 -10.96
N LEU A 296 -20.45 -15.05 -12.20
CA LEU A 296 -19.98 -14.27 -13.33
C LEU A 296 -20.22 -12.76 -13.10
N PHE A 297 -21.44 -12.37 -12.73
CA PHE A 297 -21.76 -10.95 -12.46
C PHE A 297 -20.99 -10.39 -11.26
N GLN A 298 -20.87 -11.18 -10.19
CA GLN A 298 -20.07 -10.86 -9.00
C GLN A 298 -18.60 -10.64 -9.38
N GLY A 299 -18.00 -11.56 -10.13
CA GLY A 299 -16.61 -11.46 -10.59
C GLY A 299 -16.39 -10.23 -11.47
N ILE A 300 -17.31 -9.93 -12.41
CA ILE A 300 -17.25 -8.72 -13.22
C ILE A 300 -17.35 -7.46 -12.33
N ALA A 301 -18.27 -7.44 -11.37
CA ALA A 301 -18.47 -6.29 -10.49
C ALA A 301 -17.26 -6.04 -9.58
N VAL A 302 -16.69 -7.10 -9.00
CA VAL A 302 -15.48 -7.03 -8.15
C VAL A 302 -14.27 -6.60 -8.97
N ASN A 303 -14.04 -7.21 -10.14
CA ASN A 303 -12.91 -6.84 -11.00
C ASN A 303 -13.02 -5.41 -11.52
N ARG A 304 -14.21 -4.98 -11.95
CA ARG A 304 -14.44 -3.59 -12.35
C ARG A 304 -14.20 -2.64 -11.18
N SER A 305 -14.64 -2.98 -9.98
CA SER A 305 -14.42 -2.17 -8.77
C SER A 305 -12.92 -2.05 -8.46
N ARG A 306 -12.18 -3.17 -8.45
CA ARG A 306 -10.72 -3.18 -8.24
C ARG A 306 -9.98 -2.38 -9.32
N LYS A 307 -10.37 -2.56 -10.59
CA LYS A 307 -9.78 -1.82 -11.71
C LYS A 307 -10.03 -0.32 -11.57
N SER A 308 -11.26 0.10 -11.30
CA SER A 308 -11.58 1.52 -11.08
C SER A 308 -10.84 2.11 -9.87
N ILE A 309 -10.61 1.33 -8.82
CA ILE A 309 -9.77 1.73 -7.67
C ILE A 309 -8.31 1.91 -8.09
N SER A 310 -7.77 1.00 -8.90
CA SER A 310 -6.39 1.09 -9.42
C SER A 310 -6.21 2.21 -10.44
N GLU A 311 -7.16 2.42 -11.35
CA GLU A 311 -7.13 3.48 -12.37
C GLU A 311 -7.21 4.87 -11.74
N LEU A 312 -7.92 5.01 -10.62
CA LEU A 312 -7.96 6.26 -9.85
C LEU A 312 -6.62 6.60 -9.18
N MET A 313 -5.69 5.66 -9.15
CA MET A 313 -4.33 5.81 -8.64
C MET A 313 -3.28 5.82 -9.75
N ASP A 314 -3.66 5.96 -11.03
CA ASP A 314 -2.75 5.81 -12.16
C ASP A 314 -1.76 6.99 -12.27
N ILE A 315 -0.84 7.01 -11.33
CA ILE A 315 0.25 7.94 -11.10
C ILE A 315 1.45 7.54 -11.97
N ARG A 316 1.54 6.26 -12.36
CA ARG A 316 2.71 5.68 -13.01
C ARG A 316 2.76 6.03 -14.51
N PRO A 317 3.93 6.38 -15.04
CA PRO A 317 4.12 6.51 -16.49
C PRO A 317 4.51 5.19 -17.13
N ASP A 318 4.05 4.94 -18.36
CA ASP A 318 4.37 3.71 -19.10
C ASP A 318 5.77 3.73 -19.74
N TYR A 319 6.43 4.88 -19.77
CA TYR A 319 7.71 5.07 -20.45
C TYR A 319 8.56 6.16 -19.78
N ALA A 320 9.86 6.10 -20.00
CA ALA A 320 10.81 7.17 -19.69
C ALA A 320 11.54 7.60 -20.97
N ASN A 321 11.86 8.88 -21.06
CA ASN A 321 12.63 9.47 -22.16
C ASN A 321 14.09 9.60 -21.70
N LEU A 322 14.91 8.57 -21.94
CA LEU A 322 16.32 8.55 -21.57
C LEU A 322 17.14 9.47 -22.50
N LYS A 323 17.98 10.33 -21.94
CA LYS A 323 18.90 11.20 -22.67
C LYS A 323 20.20 10.43 -22.92
N THR A 324 20.46 10.12 -24.18
CA THR A 324 21.69 9.46 -24.66
C THR A 324 22.54 10.45 -25.47
N GLU A 325 23.77 10.06 -25.85
CA GLU A 325 24.63 10.90 -26.70
C GLU A 325 24.00 11.22 -28.06
N ASP A 326 23.16 10.32 -28.58
CA ASP A 326 22.43 10.44 -29.86
C ASP A 326 21.07 11.17 -29.73
N GLY A 327 20.70 11.67 -28.54
CA GLY A 327 19.45 12.41 -28.31
C GLY A 327 18.57 11.82 -27.21
N THR A 328 17.28 11.61 -27.51
CA THR A 328 16.30 11.09 -26.53
C THR A 328 15.70 9.78 -27.02
N GLN A 329 15.84 8.71 -26.23
CA GLN A 329 15.30 7.39 -26.51
C GLN A 329 14.16 7.06 -25.53
N ARG A 330 13.05 6.53 -26.06
CA ARG A 330 11.93 6.07 -25.23
C ARG A 330 12.19 4.63 -24.76
N VAL A 331 12.26 4.43 -23.46
CA VAL A 331 12.55 3.15 -22.80
C VAL A 331 11.50 2.83 -21.74
N SER A 332 11.48 1.59 -21.26
CA SER A 332 10.69 1.26 -20.05
C SER A 332 11.32 1.95 -18.83
N PRO A 333 10.53 2.48 -17.86
CA PRO A 333 11.09 3.05 -16.64
C PRO A 333 11.94 2.07 -15.82
N GLU A 334 11.75 0.76 -16.02
CA GLU A 334 12.55 -0.31 -15.38
C GLU A 334 13.97 -0.45 -15.95
N GLU A 335 14.22 0.10 -17.13
CA GLU A 335 15.51 0.02 -17.82
C GLU A 335 16.44 1.17 -17.45
N VAL A 336 15.89 2.23 -16.83
CA VAL A 336 16.64 3.43 -16.45
C VAL A 336 17.31 3.22 -15.09
N GLY A 337 18.61 3.44 -15.04
CA GLY A 337 19.44 3.34 -13.83
C GLY A 337 19.55 4.64 -13.04
N ILE A 338 20.03 4.53 -11.81
CA ILE A 338 20.40 5.69 -10.97
C ILE A 338 21.57 6.45 -11.62
N GLY A 339 21.50 7.78 -11.63
CA GLY A 339 22.47 8.68 -12.24
C GLY A 339 22.24 8.94 -13.74
N GLU A 340 21.32 8.22 -14.38
CA GLU A 340 20.97 8.49 -15.77
C GLU A 340 20.06 9.71 -15.89
N LEU A 341 20.16 10.40 -17.03
CA LEU A 341 19.39 11.62 -17.29
C LEU A 341 18.14 11.29 -18.08
N ILE A 342 16.99 11.72 -17.59
CA ILE A 342 15.70 11.62 -18.29
C ILE A 342 15.17 13.00 -18.66
N VAL A 343 14.46 13.09 -19.78
CA VAL A 343 13.86 14.32 -20.29
C VAL A 343 12.35 14.27 -20.10
N VAL A 344 11.80 15.14 -19.26
CA VAL A 344 10.36 15.21 -19.01
C VAL A 344 9.78 16.40 -19.77
N LYS A 345 8.91 16.14 -20.74
CA LYS A 345 8.29 17.19 -21.57
C LYS A 345 7.05 17.80 -20.88
N PRO A 346 6.63 19.01 -21.29
CA PRO A 346 5.35 19.58 -20.86
C PRO A 346 4.19 18.61 -21.11
N GLY A 347 3.35 18.38 -20.11
CA GLY A 347 2.23 17.44 -20.12
C GLY A 347 2.59 16.00 -19.76
N GLU A 348 3.88 15.63 -19.70
CA GLU A 348 4.30 14.29 -19.31
C GLU A 348 4.36 14.13 -17.79
N LYS A 349 4.11 12.90 -17.34
CA LYS A 349 4.35 12.48 -15.96
C LYS A 349 5.84 12.18 -15.76
N VAL A 350 6.39 12.54 -14.61
CA VAL A 350 7.76 12.18 -14.21
C VAL A 350 7.81 10.67 -13.96
N PRO A 351 8.65 9.90 -14.69
CA PRO A 351 8.67 8.43 -14.59
C PRO A 351 9.40 7.89 -13.37
N LEU A 352 10.43 8.59 -12.88
CA LEU A 352 11.28 8.15 -11.78
C LEU A 352 11.63 9.33 -10.88
N ASP A 353 11.87 9.04 -9.60
CA ASP A 353 12.31 10.06 -8.64
C ASP A 353 13.70 10.55 -9.03
N GLY A 354 13.92 11.85 -8.94
CA GLY A 354 15.15 12.45 -9.41
C GLY A 354 15.31 13.92 -9.05
N LYS A 355 16.45 14.48 -9.43
CA LYS A 355 16.79 15.88 -9.22
C LYS A 355 16.83 16.62 -10.55
N VAL A 356 16.18 17.77 -10.63
CA VAL A 356 16.24 18.62 -11.83
C VAL A 356 17.66 19.16 -11.97
N ILE A 357 18.30 18.90 -13.10
CA ILE A 357 19.64 19.40 -13.41
C ILE A 357 19.55 20.62 -14.34
N GLU A 358 18.59 20.60 -15.26
CA GLU A 358 18.37 21.69 -16.21
C GLU A 358 16.86 21.94 -16.41
N GLY A 359 16.52 23.21 -16.62
CA GLY A 359 15.15 23.67 -16.88
C GLY A 359 14.43 24.18 -15.63
N ALA A 360 13.29 24.82 -15.87
CA ALA A 360 12.37 25.27 -14.84
C ALA A 360 10.93 25.04 -15.32
N SER A 361 10.07 24.58 -14.42
CA SER A 361 8.65 24.39 -14.73
C SER A 361 7.77 24.41 -13.49
N PHE A 362 6.47 24.41 -13.73
CA PHE A 362 5.48 24.05 -12.74
C PHE A 362 5.15 22.56 -12.87
N VAL A 363 5.16 21.86 -11.74
CA VAL A 363 4.75 20.46 -11.64
C VAL A 363 3.46 20.37 -10.85
N ASP A 364 2.52 19.59 -11.35
CA ASP A 364 1.28 19.27 -10.68
C ASP A 364 1.48 18.00 -9.84
N THR A 365 1.28 18.17 -8.55
CA THR A 365 1.48 17.15 -7.52
C THR A 365 0.18 16.44 -7.17
N SER A 366 -0.96 16.83 -7.76
CA SER A 366 -2.31 16.33 -7.41
C SER A 366 -2.46 14.82 -7.44
N ALA A 367 -1.74 14.15 -8.34
CA ALA A 367 -1.76 12.69 -8.46
C ALA A 367 -1.20 11.99 -7.21
N LEU A 368 -0.22 12.62 -6.54
CA LEU A 368 0.44 12.10 -5.33
C LEU A 368 -0.13 12.74 -4.07
N THR A 369 -0.24 14.05 -4.02
CA THR A 369 -0.60 14.79 -2.79
C THR A 369 -2.10 15.06 -2.67
N GLY A 370 -2.84 14.99 -3.78
CA GLY A 370 -4.23 15.43 -3.87
C GLY A 370 -4.40 16.95 -3.97
N GLU A 371 -3.32 17.72 -4.00
CA GLU A 371 -3.35 19.19 -4.06
C GLU A 371 -3.47 19.69 -5.50
N SER A 372 -4.31 20.70 -5.73
CA SER A 372 -4.56 21.22 -7.08
C SER A 372 -3.64 22.40 -7.48
N VAL A 373 -2.82 22.91 -6.57
CA VAL A 373 -1.92 24.05 -6.85
C VAL A 373 -0.58 23.51 -7.36
N PRO A 374 -0.16 23.88 -8.59
CA PRO A 374 1.14 23.47 -9.12
C PRO A 374 2.31 24.03 -8.31
N ARG A 375 3.33 23.20 -8.08
CA ARG A 375 4.58 23.57 -7.41
C ARG A 375 5.62 24.00 -8.44
N GLU A 376 6.37 25.06 -8.16
CA GLU A 376 7.50 25.47 -9.00
C GLU A 376 8.73 24.59 -8.73
N VAL A 377 9.42 24.17 -9.80
CA VAL A 377 10.68 23.41 -9.74
C VAL A 377 11.69 24.00 -10.72
N ALA A 378 12.94 24.07 -10.28
CA ALA A 378 14.08 24.55 -11.06
C ALA A 378 15.30 23.65 -10.82
N ALA A 379 16.41 23.90 -11.53
CA ALA A 379 17.67 23.20 -11.31
C ALA A 379 18.03 23.16 -9.81
N GLY A 380 18.34 21.96 -9.31
CA GLY A 380 18.57 21.68 -7.90
C GLY A 380 17.34 21.15 -7.14
N SER A 381 16.13 21.25 -7.69
CA SER A 381 14.89 20.79 -7.04
C SER A 381 14.68 19.29 -7.21
N ASP A 382 14.12 18.64 -6.18
CA ASP A 382 13.68 17.25 -6.26
C ASP A 382 12.32 17.13 -6.95
N VAL A 383 12.18 16.13 -7.80
CA VAL A 383 10.93 15.73 -8.45
C VAL A 383 10.66 14.26 -8.20
N LEU A 384 9.41 13.92 -7.93
CA LEU A 384 8.99 12.56 -7.60
C LEU A 384 8.24 11.94 -8.77
N SER A 385 8.35 10.62 -8.90
CA SER A 385 7.61 9.89 -9.92
C SER A 385 6.10 10.10 -9.74
N GLY A 386 5.42 10.40 -10.83
CA GLY A 386 3.99 10.72 -10.86
C GLY A 386 3.61 12.19 -10.89
N PHE A 387 4.55 13.11 -10.62
CA PHE A 387 4.32 14.54 -10.86
C PHE A 387 4.04 14.79 -12.35
N ILE A 388 3.14 15.71 -12.67
CA ILE A 388 2.84 16.07 -14.06
C ILE A 388 3.52 17.39 -14.38
N ASN A 389 4.48 17.36 -15.29
CA ASN A 389 5.14 18.57 -15.77
C ASN A 389 4.15 19.41 -16.60
N LYS A 390 4.12 20.73 -16.43
CA LYS A 390 3.12 21.59 -17.10
C LYS A 390 3.67 22.36 -18.30
N ASN A 391 4.74 23.14 -18.14
CA ASN A 391 5.05 24.21 -19.09
C ASN A 391 6.47 24.16 -19.68
N GLY A 392 7.44 23.59 -18.97
CA GLY A 392 8.87 23.70 -19.28
C GLY A 392 9.49 22.34 -19.53
N LEU A 393 10.58 22.27 -20.29
CA LEU A 393 11.33 21.03 -20.44
C LEU A 393 12.22 20.83 -19.21
N LEU A 394 12.18 19.65 -18.60
CA LEU A 394 13.02 19.31 -17.45
C LEU A 394 14.00 18.20 -17.83
N THR A 395 15.29 18.41 -17.56
CA THR A 395 16.29 17.33 -17.51
C THR A 395 16.44 16.92 -16.06
N VAL A 396 16.16 15.65 -15.76
CA VAL A 396 16.15 15.11 -14.40
C VAL A 396 17.16 13.99 -14.30
N GLU A 397 18.04 14.04 -13.31
CA GLU A 397 18.93 12.94 -12.94
C GLU A 397 18.21 11.99 -12.01
N VAL A 398 18.14 10.72 -12.39
CA VAL A 398 17.43 9.68 -11.62
C VAL A 398 18.17 9.39 -10.32
N THR A 399 17.44 9.43 -9.20
CA THR A 399 18.00 9.17 -7.85
C THR A 399 17.57 7.81 -7.30
N LYS A 400 16.45 7.25 -7.76
CA LYS A 400 15.92 5.95 -7.32
C LYS A 400 15.56 5.06 -8.50
N ASN A 401 15.79 3.76 -8.34
CA ASN A 401 15.33 2.76 -9.29
C ASN A 401 13.79 2.67 -9.32
N PHE A 402 13.24 2.12 -10.41
CA PHE A 402 11.79 2.00 -10.60
C PHE A 402 11.01 1.41 -9.41
N GLY A 403 11.48 0.29 -8.85
CA GLY A 403 10.81 -0.37 -7.72
C GLY A 403 10.85 0.41 -6.41
N GLU A 404 11.77 1.37 -6.29
CA GLU A 404 11.95 2.22 -5.10
C GLU A 404 11.44 3.65 -5.31
N SER A 405 10.96 3.97 -6.52
CA SER A 405 10.36 5.26 -6.82
C SER A 405 9.07 5.47 -6.02
N THR A 406 8.75 6.73 -5.77
CA THR A 406 7.63 7.14 -4.91
C THR A 406 6.29 6.58 -5.39
N ALA A 407 5.97 6.73 -6.68
CA ALA A 407 4.74 6.17 -7.27
C ALA A 407 4.68 4.64 -7.11
N SER A 408 5.79 3.93 -7.32
CA SER A 408 5.85 2.47 -7.17
C SER A 408 5.64 2.04 -5.72
N LYS A 409 6.26 2.72 -4.75
CA LYS A 409 6.05 2.46 -3.32
C LYS A 409 4.61 2.71 -2.90
N ILE A 410 4.00 3.80 -3.38
CA ILE A 410 2.58 4.11 -3.12
C ILE A 410 1.68 3.00 -3.64
N LEU A 411 1.90 2.58 -4.89
CA LEU A 411 1.10 1.52 -5.50
C LEU A 411 1.30 0.19 -4.78
N ASP A 412 2.52 -0.11 -4.33
CA ASP A 412 2.83 -1.30 -3.52
C ASP A 412 2.12 -1.29 -2.18
N LEU A 413 2.20 -0.19 -1.44
CA LEU A 413 1.53 -0.04 -0.15
C LEU A 413 0.02 -0.23 -0.29
N VAL A 414 -0.62 0.37 -1.29
CA VAL A 414 -2.07 0.28 -1.45
C VAL A 414 -2.52 -1.11 -1.90
N GLN A 415 -1.78 -1.76 -2.80
CA GLN A 415 -2.11 -3.12 -3.23
C GLN A 415 -1.88 -4.14 -2.10
N ASN A 416 -0.77 -4.00 -1.37
CA ASN A 416 -0.41 -4.91 -0.29
C ASN A 416 -1.14 -4.59 1.04
N ALA A 417 -1.79 -3.44 1.17
CA ALA A 417 -2.57 -3.10 2.36
C ALA A 417 -3.70 -4.10 2.66
N SER A 418 -4.16 -4.85 1.65
CA SER A 418 -5.14 -5.92 1.82
C SER A 418 -4.61 -7.12 2.62
N GLY A 419 -3.28 -7.24 2.82
CA GLY A 419 -2.67 -8.32 3.59
C GLY A 419 -2.98 -8.25 5.10
N LYS A 420 -3.12 -7.05 5.65
CA LYS A 420 -3.44 -6.84 7.09
C LYS A 420 -4.95 -6.66 7.29
N LYS A 421 -5.66 -7.80 7.33
CA LYS A 421 -7.13 -7.87 7.41
C LYS A 421 -7.73 -7.19 8.65
N ALA A 422 -8.80 -6.45 8.42
CA ALA A 422 -9.54 -5.73 9.45
C ALA A 422 -10.26 -6.68 10.43
N PRO A 423 -10.46 -6.29 11.70
CA PRO A 423 -11.29 -7.04 12.64
C PRO A 423 -12.66 -7.45 12.08
N THR A 424 -13.34 -6.56 11.34
CA THR A 424 -14.64 -6.86 10.71
C THR A 424 -14.49 -7.90 9.57
N GLU A 425 -13.38 -7.92 8.83
CA GLU A 425 -13.08 -8.99 7.87
C GLU A 425 -12.85 -10.33 8.59
N LYS A 426 -12.10 -10.33 9.70
CA LYS A 426 -11.87 -11.55 10.51
C LYS A 426 -13.16 -12.08 11.16
N PHE A 427 -14.07 -11.18 11.51
CA PHE A 427 -15.39 -11.55 12.02
C PHE A 427 -16.15 -12.41 11.00
N ILE A 428 -16.04 -12.13 9.70
CA ILE A 428 -16.66 -12.97 8.67
C ILE A 428 -16.09 -14.38 8.62
N THR A 429 -14.78 -14.51 8.84
CA THR A 429 -14.14 -15.82 8.98
C THR A 429 -14.71 -16.63 10.11
N LYS A 430 -14.87 -15.97 11.26
CA LYS A 430 -15.46 -16.61 12.42
C LYS A 430 -16.94 -16.92 12.18
N PHE A 431 -17.69 -15.96 11.64
CA PHE A 431 -19.11 -16.10 11.36
C PHE A 431 -19.39 -17.30 10.45
N ALA A 432 -18.71 -17.40 9.30
CA ALA A 432 -18.91 -18.51 8.36
C ALA A 432 -18.64 -19.88 9.01
N ARG A 433 -17.63 -19.97 9.89
CA ARG A 433 -17.26 -21.22 10.60
C ARG A 433 -18.37 -21.74 11.51
N TYR A 434 -19.15 -20.86 12.15
CA TYR A 434 -20.25 -21.26 13.03
C TYR A 434 -21.59 -21.30 12.29
N TYR A 435 -21.80 -20.37 11.36
CA TYR A 435 -23.04 -20.20 10.65
C TYR A 435 -23.33 -21.39 9.72
N THR A 436 -22.37 -21.85 8.92
CA THR A 436 -22.64 -22.92 7.94
C THR A 436 -23.04 -24.24 8.60
N PRO A 437 -22.33 -24.75 9.63
CA PRO A 437 -22.79 -25.95 10.34
C PRO A 437 -24.17 -25.77 10.99
N ALA A 438 -24.44 -24.60 11.58
CA ALA A 438 -25.73 -24.32 12.20
C ALA A 438 -26.88 -24.39 11.18
N VAL A 439 -26.72 -23.79 10.00
CA VAL A 439 -27.72 -23.87 8.93
C VAL A 439 -27.90 -25.30 8.45
N VAL A 440 -26.82 -26.07 8.25
CA VAL A 440 -26.93 -27.47 7.81
C VAL A 440 -27.70 -28.31 8.82
N ILE A 441 -27.45 -28.11 10.13
CA ILE A 441 -28.21 -28.78 11.19
C ILE A 441 -29.69 -28.37 11.14
N VAL A 442 -29.98 -27.07 10.98
CA VAL A 442 -31.38 -26.59 10.88
C VAL A 442 -32.08 -27.15 9.65
N ALA A 443 -31.39 -27.23 8.50
CA ALA A 443 -31.93 -27.83 7.29
C ALA A 443 -32.23 -29.33 7.49
N LEU A 444 -31.33 -30.07 8.16
CA LEU A 444 -31.56 -31.46 8.50
C LEU A 444 -32.79 -31.62 9.42
N LEU A 445 -32.93 -30.75 10.42
CA LEU A 445 -34.11 -30.74 11.29
C LEU A 445 -35.39 -30.41 10.50
N LEU A 446 -35.35 -29.45 9.58
CA LEU A 446 -36.47 -29.11 8.70
C LEU A 446 -36.87 -30.27 7.78
N ALA A 447 -35.90 -31.07 7.32
CA ALA A 447 -36.17 -32.23 6.48
C ALA A 447 -36.82 -33.39 7.24
N VAL A 448 -36.48 -33.57 8.53
CA VAL A 448 -36.82 -34.78 9.30
C VAL A 448 -37.95 -34.56 10.32
N VAL A 449 -37.96 -33.43 11.05
CA VAL A 449 -38.88 -33.24 12.19
C VAL A 449 -40.34 -33.08 11.76
N PRO A 450 -40.69 -32.21 10.79
CA PRO A 450 -42.10 -31.99 10.43
C PRO A 450 -42.80 -33.23 9.86
N PRO A 451 -42.20 -34.06 8.98
CA PRO A 451 -42.79 -35.33 8.54
C PRO A 451 -43.05 -36.34 9.67
N LEU A 452 -42.29 -36.28 10.77
CA LEU A 452 -42.45 -37.19 11.92
C LEU A 452 -43.53 -36.72 12.91
N VAL A 453 -43.83 -35.42 12.95
CA VAL A 453 -44.74 -34.82 13.95
C VAL A 453 -46.09 -34.41 13.34
N LEU A 454 -46.12 -33.99 12.08
CA LEU A 454 -47.33 -33.53 11.39
C LEU A 454 -47.93 -34.65 10.53
N ASN A 455 -49.13 -35.10 10.91
CA ASN A 455 -49.88 -36.08 10.11
C ASN A 455 -50.23 -35.48 8.74
N GLY A 456 -49.76 -36.11 7.66
CA GLY A 456 -50.00 -35.69 6.26
C GLY A 456 -48.84 -34.93 5.59
N ALA A 457 -47.72 -34.74 6.28
CA ALA A 457 -46.51 -34.15 5.71
C ALA A 457 -45.70 -35.17 4.88
N SER A 458 -45.49 -34.89 3.58
CA SER A 458 -44.63 -35.70 2.72
C SER A 458 -43.15 -35.45 3.00
N PHE A 459 -42.34 -36.52 3.15
CA PHE A 459 -40.89 -36.40 3.27
C PHE A 459 -40.27 -35.67 2.06
N SER A 460 -40.80 -35.89 0.86
CA SER A 460 -40.28 -35.25 -0.36
C SER A 460 -40.39 -33.72 -0.28
N ASP A 461 -41.51 -33.20 0.21
CA ASP A 461 -41.77 -31.76 0.28
C ASP A 461 -40.88 -31.07 1.32
N TRP A 462 -40.68 -31.71 2.48
CA TRP A 462 -39.84 -31.16 3.55
C TRP A 462 -38.35 -31.29 3.26
N ILE A 463 -37.93 -32.35 2.57
CA ILE A 463 -36.58 -32.44 1.98
C ILE A 463 -36.39 -31.31 0.98
N TYR A 464 -37.34 -31.09 0.06
CA TYR A 464 -37.27 -30.00 -0.91
C TYR A 464 -37.16 -28.61 -0.24
N ARG A 465 -37.96 -28.35 0.81
CA ARG A 465 -37.86 -27.11 1.62
C ARG A 465 -36.52 -26.96 2.33
N ALA A 466 -35.96 -28.06 2.85
CA ALA A 466 -34.63 -28.05 3.46
C ALA A 466 -33.53 -27.72 2.44
N LEU A 467 -33.64 -28.23 1.21
CA LEU A 467 -32.71 -27.90 0.12
C LEU A 467 -32.81 -26.43 -0.27
N ILE A 468 -34.02 -25.87 -0.41
CA ILE A 468 -34.23 -24.42 -0.61
C ILE A 468 -33.56 -23.63 0.51
N PHE A 469 -33.78 -24.03 1.77
CA PHE A 469 -33.19 -23.36 2.93
C PHE A 469 -31.65 -23.36 2.88
N LEU A 470 -31.03 -24.48 2.49
CA LEU A 470 -29.58 -24.56 2.30
C LEU A 470 -29.08 -23.59 1.24
N VAL A 471 -29.77 -23.47 0.09
CA VAL A 471 -29.38 -22.54 -0.98
C VAL A 471 -29.47 -21.08 -0.52
N ILE A 472 -30.59 -20.68 0.09
CA ILE A 472 -30.80 -19.31 0.61
C ILE A 472 -29.72 -18.95 1.64
N SER A 473 -29.19 -19.95 2.34
CA SER A 473 -28.27 -19.72 3.43
C SER A 473 -26.89 -19.20 3.03
N CYS A 474 -26.45 -19.21 1.76
CA CYS A 474 -25.08 -18.77 1.42
C CYS A 474 -24.82 -17.32 1.83
N PRO A 475 -23.82 -16.98 2.69
CA PRO A 475 -23.49 -15.60 3.05
C PRO A 475 -22.63 -14.90 2.00
N CYS A 476 -22.87 -15.18 0.71
CA CYS A 476 -22.04 -14.75 -0.40
C CYS A 476 -21.90 -13.19 -0.43
N ALA A 477 -23.00 -12.45 -0.29
CA ALA A 477 -22.99 -10.98 -0.27
C ALA A 477 -22.12 -10.37 0.85
N LEU A 478 -22.13 -11.00 2.02
CA LEU A 478 -21.40 -10.54 3.20
C LEU A 478 -19.89 -10.77 3.03
N VAL A 479 -19.52 -11.95 2.53
CA VAL A 479 -18.12 -12.34 2.33
C VAL A 479 -17.42 -11.44 1.32
N VAL A 480 -18.10 -11.06 0.24
CA VAL A 480 -17.51 -10.25 -0.83
C VAL A 480 -17.51 -8.76 -0.51
N SER A 481 -18.59 -8.24 0.07
CA SER A 481 -18.76 -6.79 0.20
C SER A 481 -17.87 -6.15 1.27
N ILE A 482 -17.50 -6.88 2.33
CA ILE A 482 -16.69 -6.31 3.43
C ILE A 482 -15.25 -6.01 3.00
N PRO A 483 -14.46 -6.96 2.46
CA PRO A 483 -13.09 -6.66 2.01
C PRO A 483 -13.07 -5.60 0.91
N LEU A 484 -14.05 -5.63 0.00
CA LEU A 484 -14.17 -4.60 -1.03
C LEU A 484 -14.48 -3.23 -0.44
N GLY A 485 -15.29 -3.17 0.63
CA GLY A 485 -15.58 -1.96 1.40
C GLY A 485 -14.33 -1.30 1.93
N PHE A 486 -13.46 -2.08 2.59
CA PHE A 486 -12.18 -1.57 3.10
C PHE A 486 -11.22 -1.18 1.97
N PHE A 487 -11.15 -1.96 0.90
CA PHE A 487 -10.34 -1.62 -0.27
C PHE A 487 -10.78 -0.30 -0.92
N GLY A 488 -12.09 -0.07 -1.05
CA GLY A 488 -12.65 1.20 -1.50
C GLY A 488 -12.33 2.37 -0.56
N GLY A 489 -12.29 2.12 0.75
CA GLY A 489 -11.87 3.09 1.76
C GLY A 489 -10.39 3.46 1.68
N ILE A 490 -9.50 2.48 1.49
CA ILE A 490 -8.06 2.69 1.28
C ILE A 490 -7.82 3.47 -0.03
N GLY A 491 -8.53 3.10 -1.10
CA GLY A 491 -8.48 3.84 -2.37
C GLY A 491 -8.95 5.29 -2.22
N ALA A 492 -10.02 5.54 -1.45
CA ALA A 492 -10.48 6.89 -1.16
C ALA A 492 -9.47 7.68 -0.31
N ALA A 493 -8.83 7.07 0.69
CA ALA A 493 -7.78 7.71 1.47
C ALA A 493 -6.59 8.09 0.59
N SER A 494 -6.14 7.17 -0.27
CA SER A 494 -4.99 7.37 -1.17
C SER A 494 -5.21 8.54 -2.11
N LYS A 495 -6.43 8.66 -2.68
CA LYS A 495 -6.83 9.80 -3.52
C LYS A 495 -6.79 11.15 -2.79
N ASN A 496 -6.89 11.16 -1.46
CA ASN A 496 -6.87 12.36 -0.64
C ASN A 496 -5.50 12.65 -0.02
N GLY A 497 -4.41 12.02 -0.49
CA GLY A 497 -3.09 12.26 0.08
C GLY A 497 -2.75 11.35 1.28
N ILE A 498 -3.54 10.31 1.55
CA ILE A 498 -3.44 9.52 2.81
C ILE A 498 -3.26 8.04 2.48
N LEU A 499 -2.06 7.51 2.72
CA LEU A 499 -1.75 6.11 2.52
C LEU A 499 -2.02 5.32 3.80
N VAL A 500 -2.71 4.20 3.68
CA VAL A 500 -3.03 3.32 4.82
C VAL A 500 -2.46 1.93 4.53
N LYS A 501 -1.56 1.45 5.39
CA LYS A 501 -0.85 0.16 5.20
C LYS A 501 -1.71 -1.09 5.38
N GLY A 502 -2.94 -0.94 5.86
CA GLY A 502 -3.75 -2.08 6.28
C GLY A 502 -5.20 -1.74 6.53
N SER A 503 -6.11 -2.65 6.17
CA SER A 503 -7.54 -2.47 6.47
C SER A 503 -7.82 -2.49 7.98
N ASN A 504 -6.99 -3.18 8.77
CA ASN A 504 -7.00 -3.10 10.23
C ASN A 504 -6.78 -1.68 10.78
N TYR A 505 -5.88 -0.89 10.20
CA TYR A 505 -5.61 0.49 10.65
C TYR A 505 -6.74 1.42 10.23
N LEU A 506 -7.26 1.26 9.00
CA LEU A 506 -8.45 1.99 8.56
C LEU A 506 -9.65 1.72 9.48
N GLU A 507 -9.85 0.47 9.91
CA GLU A 507 -10.90 0.15 10.88
C GLU A 507 -10.61 0.74 12.26
N ALA A 508 -9.36 0.65 12.74
CA ALA A 508 -8.95 1.15 14.05
C ALA A 508 -9.18 2.67 14.20
N LEU A 509 -9.04 3.44 13.12
CA LEU A 509 -9.35 4.88 13.09
C LEU A 509 -10.77 5.21 13.57
N ASN A 510 -11.73 4.29 13.41
CA ASN A 510 -13.10 4.50 13.88
C ASN A 510 -13.22 4.60 15.40
N ASN A 511 -12.26 4.05 16.13
CA ASN A 511 -12.28 3.98 17.59
C ASN A 511 -11.28 4.96 18.23
N VAL A 512 -10.68 5.84 17.44
CA VAL A 512 -9.74 6.85 17.92
C VAL A 512 -10.47 7.89 18.75
N LYS A 513 -9.96 8.14 19.96
CA LYS A 513 -10.46 9.16 20.89
C LYS A 513 -9.37 10.09 21.39
N TYR A 514 -8.11 9.72 21.20
CA TYR A 514 -6.95 10.48 21.60
C TYR A 514 -6.09 10.69 20.36
N VAL A 515 -5.76 11.94 20.06
CA VAL A 515 -4.79 12.27 19.01
C VAL A 515 -3.64 13.00 19.66
N VAL A 516 -2.45 12.44 19.51
CA VAL A 516 -1.21 12.94 20.09
C VAL A 516 -0.34 13.42 18.94
N PHE A 517 0.10 14.66 19.01
CA PHE A 517 0.94 15.29 17.99
C PHE A 517 2.35 15.48 18.54
N ASP A 518 3.36 15.21 17.73
CA ASP A 518 4.61 15.92 17.89
C ASP A 518 4.42 17.41 17.53
N LYS A 519 5.30 18.26 18.05
CA LYS A 519 5.28 19.69 17.69
C LYS A 519 6.04 19.95 16.39
N THR A 520 7.35 19.68 16.41
CA THR A 520 8.30 20.19 15.41
C THR A 520 8.15 19.41 14.11
N GLY A 521 8.02 20.11 12.98
CA GLY A 521 7.75 19.49 11.68
C GLY A 521 6.34 18.88 11.55
N THR A 522 5.57 18.85 12.64
CA THR A 522 4.21 18.29 12.67
C THR A 522 3.17 19.38 12.72
N LEU A 523 2.96 20.02 13.86
CA LEU A 523 2.05 21.17 14.01
C LEU A 523 2.70 22.48 13.54
N THR A 524 4.02 22.49 13.45
CA THR A 524 4.84 23.61 13.00
C THR A 524 5.65 23.22 11.76
N LYS A 525 6.13 24.22 11.02
CA LYS A 525 6.84 24.03 9.74
C LYS A 525 8.26 23.47 9.91
N GLY A 526 8.80 23.46 11.14
CA GLY A 526 10.22 23.16 11.37
C GLY A 526 11.15 24.26 10.87
N ALA A 527 10.59 25.42 10.51
CA ALA A 527 11.30 26.58 10.00
C ALA A 527 11.22 27.70 11.05
N PHE A 528 12.38 28.06 11.59
CA PHE A 528 12.48 29.11 12.58
C PHE A 528 12.31 30.48 11.94
N GLN A 529 11.55 31.36 12.59
CA GLN A 529 11.42 32.77 12.21
C GLN A 529 11.58 33.67 13.44
N VAL A 530 12.13 34.86 13.20
CA VAL A 530 12.16 35.92 14.20
C VAL A 530 10.74 36.45 14.39
N THR A 531 10.12 36.14 15.52
CA THR A 531 8.75 36.56 15.84
C THR A 531 8.68 37.78 16.73
N GLY A 532 9.81 38.19 17.33
CA GLY A 532 9.88 39.42 18.10
C GLY A 532 11.30 39.96 18.20
N ILE A 533 11.39 41.29 18.18
CA ILE A 533 12.65 42.05 18.27
C ILE A 533 12.48 43.00 19.46
N TYR A 534 13.30 42.82 20.50
CA TYR A 534 13.20 43.56 21.74
C TYR A 534 14.53 44.28 22.04
N PRO A 535 14.73 45.48 21.49
CA PRO A 535 15.94 46.25 21.72
C PRO A 535 15.99 46.84 23.13
N ALA A 536 17.21 47.04 23.63
CA ALA A 536 17.45 47.87 24.81
C ALA A 536 17.07 49.34 24.52
N PRO A 537 16.76 50.17 25.53
CA PRO A 537 16.27 51.55 25.33
C PRO A 537 17.15 52.47 24.47
N GLN A 538 18.42 52.12 24.27
CA GLN A 538 19.42 52.91 23.52
C GLN A 538 19.71 52.36 22.12
N ILE A 539 19.02 51.29 21.68
CA ILE A 539 19.26 50.59 20.42
C ILE A 539 17.98 50.60 19.59
N ALA A 540 18.09 50.83 18.28
CA ALA A 540 16.95 50.67 17.36
C ALA A 540 16.72 49.18 17.05
N ALA A 541 15.47 48.77 16.82
CA ALA A 541 15.13 47.38 16.52
C ALA A 541 15.87 46.84 15.28
N GLU A 542 15.98 47.66 14.23
CA GLU A 542 16.72 47.33 13.00
C GLU A 542 18.21 47.14 13.26
N GLN A 543 18.78 47.96 14.16
CA GLN A 543 20.19 47.91 14.52
C GLN A 543 20.52 46.69 15.40
N LEU A 544 19.60 46.28 16.28
CA LEU A 544 19.70 45.00 17.00
C LEU A 544 19.71 43.81 16.03
N LEU A 545 18.82 43.83 15.04
CA LEU A 545 18.70 42.76 14.05
C LEU A 545 19.93 42.71 13.15
N GLU A 546 20.47 43.86 12.76
CA GLU A 546 21.73 43.98 12.02
C GLU A 546 22.91 43.35 12.80
N TYR A 547 23.08 43.69 14.08
CA TYR A 547 24.14 43.09 14.91
C TYR A 547 24.00 41.58 15.05
N ALA A 548 22.78 41.08 15.22
CA ALA A 548 22.51 39.65 15.28
C ALA A 548 22.81 38.95 13.94
N ALA A 549 22.39 39.54 12.82
CA ALA A 549 22.63 39.00 11.48
C ALA A 549 24.13 38.99 11.14
N ALA A 550 24.86 40.05 11.53
CA ALA A 550 26.31 40.12 11.40
C ALA A 550 27.02 39.04 12.22
N ALA A 551 26.61 38.83 13.47
CA ALA A 551 27.17 37.76 14.31
C ALA A 551 26.95 36.37 13.73
N GLU A 552 25.78 36.14 13.14
CA GLU A 552 25.38 34.85 12.57
C GLU A 552 25.79 34.69 11.10
N GLN A 553 26.59 35.58 10.51
CA GLN A 553 26.87 35.58 9.06
C GLN A 553 27.43 34.25 8.52
N HIS A 554 28.25 33.54 9.30
CA HIS A 554 28.87 32.26 8.94
C HIS A 554 28.21 31.04 9.60
N SER A 555 27.16 31.25 10.38
CA SER A 555 26.46 30.18 11.09
C SER A 555 25.60 29.36 10.13
N THR A 556 25.79 28.05 10.12
CA THR A 556 24.93 27.09 9.41
C THR A 556 23.75 26.63 10.26
N HIS A 557 23.59 27.18 11.47
CA HIS A 557 22.50 26.82 12.36
C HIS A 557 21.17 27.44 11.86
N PRO A 558 20.03 26.71 11.89
CA PRO A 558 18.72 27.22 11.46
C PRO A 558 18.27 28.52 12.14
N ILE A 559 18.71 28.72 13.39
CA ILE A 559 18.52 29.97 14.15
C ILE A 559 19.24 31.15 13.46
N GLY A 560 20.51 30.98 13.10
CA GLY A 560 21.29 32.01 12.41
C GLY A 560 20.71 32.33 11.04
N GLU A 561 20.29 31.31 10.29
CA GLU A 561 19.56 31.47 9.03
C GLU A 561 18.29 32.30 9.18
N SER A 562 17.49 32.03 10.23
CA SER A 562 16.26 32.79 10.49
C SER A 562 16.51 34.27 10.78
N ILE A 563 17.60 34.59 11.47
CA ILE A 563 18.00 35.97 11.79
C ILE A 563 18.45 36.70 10.51
N ARG A 564 19.28 36.04 9.68
CA ARG A 564 19.72 36.60 8.39
C ARG A 564 18.55 36.82 7.43
N ALA A 565 17.63 35.86 7.37
CA ALA A 565 16.42 35.96 6.55
C ALA A 565 15.52 37.12 7.01
N ALA A 566 15.36 37.31 8.33
CA ALA A 566 14.60 38.42 8.89
C ALA A 566 15.24 39.79 8.61
N TYR A 567 16.58 39.87 8.53
CA TYR A 567 17.28 41.12 8.18
C TYR A 567 17.09 41.50 6.71
N GLY A 568 17.16 40.51 5.80
CA GLY A 568 16.77 40.66 4.39
C GLY A 568 17.64 41.60 3.54
N LYS A 569 18.68 42.20 4.10
CA LYS A 569 19.64 43.07 3.39
C LYS A 569 21.00 42.39 3.30
N PRO A 570 21.78 42.62 2.23
CA PRO A 570 23.17 42.23 2.21
C PRO A 570 23.89 42.97 3.35
N LEU A 571 24.60 42.23 4.19
CA LEU A 571 25.51 42.81 5.16
C LEU A 571 26.64 43.47 4.34
N GLU A 572 26.85 44.77 4.52
CA GLU A 572 28.00 45.44 3.90
C GLU A 572 29.30 44.75 4.36
N ALA A 573 30.32 44.79 3.51
CA ALA A 573 31.60 44.14 3.73
C ALA A 573 32.43 44.79 4.86
N GLY A 574 31.89 44.81 6.08
CA GLY A 574 32.68 44.96 7.30
C GLY A 574 33.58 43.74 7.45
N SER A 575 34.85 43.94 7.82
CA SER A 575 35.76 42.81 8.06
C SER A 575 35.28 42.05 9.29
N LEU A 576 34.63 40.92 9.08
CA LEU A 576 34.28 40.01 10.15
C LEU A 576 35.58 39.35 10.66
N GLN A 577 35.93 39.64 11.90
CA GLN A 577 37.17 39.20 12.52
C GLN A 577 36.85 38.38 13.77
N GLN A 578 37.73 37.43 14.11
CA GLN A 578 37.65 36.66 15.35
C GLN A 578 36.29 35.95 15.56
N TYR A 579 35.74 35.33 14.51
CA TYR A 579 34.55 34.47 14.63
C TYR A 579 34.87 33.27 15.54
N ASN A 580 34.16 33.16 16.65
CA ASN A 580 34.29 32.07 17.60
C ASN A 580 32.91 31.57 18.02
N GLU A 581 32.60 30.33 17.63
CA GLU A 581 31.35 29.68 17.97
C GLU A 581 31.55 28.77 19.19
N ILE A 582 30.84 29.08 20.27
CA ILE A 582 30.91 28.34 21.53
C ILE A 582 29.68 27.44 21.61
N SER A 583 29.90 26.14 21.38
CA SER A 583 28.85 25.12 21.42
C SER A 583 27.97 25.23 22.67
N GLY A 584 26.65 25.24 22.46
CA GLY A 584 25.67 25.34 23.54
C GLY A 584 25.56 26.71 24.23
N HIS A 585 26.29 27.73 23.75
CA HIS A 585 26.25 29.10 24.29
C HIS A 585 25.86 30.12 23.22
N GLY A 586 26.56 30.14 22.09
CA GLY A 586 26.34 31.07 20.98
C GLY A 586 27.65 31.52 20.33
N ILE A 587 27.62 32.64 19.64
CA ILE A 587 28.72 33.16 18.82
C ILE A 587 29.27 34.46 19.42
N VAL A 588 30.58 34.61 19.33
CA VAL A 588 31.30 35.86 19.60
C VAL A 588 32.06 36.24 18.34
N THR A 589 31.93 37.48 17.90
CA THR A 589 32.67 37.98 16.72
C THR A 589 32.98 39.46 16.86
N VAL A 590 33.83 39.98 15.98
CA VAL A 590 34.09 41.41 15.81
C VAL A 590 33.63 41.81 14.42
N TRP A 591 32.68 42.75 14.37
CA TRP A 591 32.15 43.29 13.12
C TRP A 591 32.21 44.82 13.18
N ASP A 592 32.82 45.42 12.15
CA ASP A 592 33.09 46.87 12.09
C ASP A 592 33.83 47.42 13.33
N GLY A 593 34.82 46.65 13.82
CA GLY A 593 35.60 46.98 15.02
C GLY A 593 34.89 46.78 16.36
N LYS A 594 33.59 46.45 16.35
CA LYS A 594 32.77 46.25 17.56
C LYS A 594 32.68 44.76 17.90
N GLN A 595 32.91 44.42 19.16
CA GLN A 595 32.71 43.06 19.64
C GLN A 595 31.20 42.79 19.81
N ILE A 596 30.70 41.76 19.14
CA ILE A 596 29.30 41.33 19.18
C ILE A 596 29.22 39.93 19.77
N LEU A 597 28.30 39.72 20.69
CA LEU A 597 27.93 38.43 21.26
C LEU A 597 26.48 38.15 20.91
N ALA A 598 26.19 37.00 20.31
CA ALA A 598 24.85 36.53 20.01
C ALA A 598 24.66 35.11 20.54
N GLY A 599 23.74 34.88 21.48
CA GLY A 599 23.57 33.56 22.08
C GLY A 599 22.53 33.47 23.17
N ASN A 600 22.52 32.37 23.91
CA ASN A 600 21.61 32.16 25.03
C ASN A 600 22.09 32.89 26.30
N GLY A 601 21.28 32.84 27.36
CA GLY A 601 21.62 33.48 28.64
C GLY A 601 22.90 32.94 29.31
N LYS A 602 23.38 31.73 28.97
CA LYS A 602 24.66 31.22 29.49
C LYS A 602 25.85 31.98 28.91
N LEU A 603 25.78 32.38 27.62
CA LEU A 603 26.81 33.21 27.00
C LEU A 603 26.90 34.59 27.69
N MET A 604 25.74 35.19 28.00
CA MET A 604 25.69 36.47 28.70
C MET A 604 26.30 36.38 30.11
N LYS A 605 26.02 35.28 30.84
CA LYS A 605 26.61 35.02 32.17
C LYS A 605 28.12 34.79 32.08
N LEU A 606 28.60 34.07 31.06
CA LEU A 606 30.02 33.80 30.84
C LEU A 606 30.84 35.09 30.67
N TRP A 607 30.28 36.06 29.96
CA TRP A 607 30.90 37.36 29.69
C TRP A 607 30.51 38.46 30.69
N GLN A 608 29.85 38.09 31.80
CA GLN A 608 29.41 39.02 32.86
C GLN A 608 28.55 40.20 32.35
N ILE A 609 27.78 39.98 31.29
CA ILE A 609 26.85 40.98 30.75
C ILE A 609 25.60 41.01 31.62
N ALA A 610 25.23 42.19 32.13
CA ALA A 610 23.99 42.36 32.88
C ALA A 610 22.78 42.31 31.92
N PHE A 611 21.90 41.33 32.11
CA PHE A 611 20.68 41.16 31.33
C PHE A 611 19.53 40.66 32.20
N SER A 612 18.30 40.91 31.77
CA SER A 612 17.09 40.33 32.36
C SER A 612 16.61 39.15 31.52
N GLU A 613 16.38 37.98 32.13
CA GLU A 613 15.78 36.83 31.44
C GLU A 613 14.31 37.15 31.06
N PRO A 614 13.98 37.26 29.76
CA PRO A 614 12.64 37.57 29.32
C PRO A 614 11.73 36.35 29.50
N LYS A 615 10.50 36.57 29.92
CA LYS A 615 9.43 35.55 29.89
C LYS A 615 8.72 35.55 28.54
N ALA A 616 9.47 35.48 27.46
CA ALA A 616 8.93 35.42 26.11
C ALA A 616 8.84 33.97 25.62
N GLY A 617 7.76 33.63 24.92
CA GLY A 617 7.61 32.30 24.29
C GLY A 617 8.47 32.21 23.04
N GLY A 618 9.60 31.52 23.12
CA GLY A 618 10.44 31.12 21.99
C GLY A 618 11.87 30.82 22.41
N THR A 619 12.72 30.50 21.45
CA THR A 619 14.17 30.51 21.62
C THR A 619 14.64 31.95 21.67
N ILE A 620 15.27 32.34 22.78
CA ILE A 620 15.74 33.71 23.00
C ILE A 620 17.22 33.80 22.62
N VAL A 621 17.53 34.67 21.66
CA VAL A 621 18.89 35.03 21.29
C VAL A 621 19.19 36.41 21.84
N HIS A 622 19.99 36.45 22.90
CA HIS A 622 20.51 37.67 23.50
C HIS A 622 21.63 38.23 22.65
N VAL A 623 21.64 39.55 22.48
CA VAL A 623 22.69 40.27 21.76
C VAL A 623 23.36 41.28 22.69
N ALA A 624 24.68 41.29 22.70
CA ALA A 624 25.48 42.28 23.40
C ALA A 624 26.54 42.87 22.45
N VAL A 625 26.80 44.16 22.58
CA VAL A 625 27.76 44.91 21.75
C VAL A 625 28.70 45.68 22.68
N GLU A 626 30.01 45.53 22.48
CA GLU A 626 31.07 46.17 23.28
C GLU A 626 30.88 46.02 24.80
N GLY A 627 30.50 44.81 25.23
CA GLY A 627 30.28 44.50 26.65
C GLY A 627 28.99 45.09 27.24
N ARG A 628 28.11 45.67 26.43
CA ARG A 628 26.79 46.19 26.86
C ARG A 628 25.66 45.40 26.24
N TYR A 629 24.61 45.17 27.02
CA TYR A 629 23.42 44.45 26.56
C TYR A 629 22.64 45.28 25.52
N ALA A 630 22.47 44.76 24.31
CA ALA A 630 21.83 45.46 23.20
C ALA A 630 20.34 45.09 23.03
N GLY A 631 19.94 43.90 23.50
CA GLY A 631 18.56 43.43 23.45
C GLY A 631 18.46 41.92 23.25
N TYR A 632 17.29 41.45 22.83
CA TYR A 632 17.09 40.06 22.45
C TYR A 632 16.12 39.88 21.28
N LEU A 633 16.32 38.79 20.55
CA LEU A 633 15.41 38.29 19.53
C LEU A 633 14.65 37.09 20.08
N VAL A 634 13.38 36.99 19.72
CA VAL A 634 12.56 35.81 19.98
C VAL A 634 12.37 35.08 18.66
N ILE A 635 12.79 33.82 18.66
CA ILE A 635 12.75 32.96 17.50
C ILE A 635 11.84 31.80 17.86
N SER A 636 10.84 31.55 17.03
CA SER A 636 9.93 30.44 17.23
C SER A 636 9.66 29.74 15.93
N ASP A 637 9.35 28.45 16.03
CA ASP A 637 8.89 27.67 14.90
C ASP A 637 7.50 28.15 14.47
N GLU A 638 7.33 28.32 13.17
CA GLU A 638 6.08 28.82 12.60
C GLU A 638 5.01 27.71 12.63
N VAL A 639 3.83 28.01 13.15
CA VAL A 639 2.69 27.08 13.15
C VAL A 639 2.14 26.92 11.73
N LYS A 640 1.82 25.69 11.33
CA LYS A 640 1.21 25.43 10.02
C LYS A 640 -0.18 26.06 9.91
N GLU A 641 -0.53 26.50 8.70
CA GLU A 641 -1.76 27.25 8.45
C GLU A 641 -3.02 26.42 8.77
N ASP A 642 -2.99 25.13 8.46
CA ASP A 642 -4.10 24.19 8.65
C ASP A 642 -4.11 23.53 10.05
N ALA A 643 -3.07 23.71 10.87
CA ALA A 643 -2.96 23.05 12.18
C ALA A 643 -4.15 23.41 13.10
N ALA A 644 -4.56 24.68 13.15
CA ALA A 644 -5.71 25.09 13.96
C ALA A 644 -7.03 24.52 13.43
N GLN A 645 -7.16 24.38 12.11
CA GLN A 645 -8.31 23.72 11.48
C GLN A 645 -8.31 22.23 11.81
N ALA A 646 -7.16 21.56 11.77
CA ALA A 646 -7.03 20.14 12.11
C ALA A 646 -7.58 19.86 13.50
N ILE A 647 -7.17 20.63 14.51
CA ILE A 647 -7.64 20.45 15.90
C ILE A 647 -9.16 20.68 16.00
N ARG A 648 -9.71 21.70 15.33
CA ARG A 648 -11.16 21.95 15.31
C ARG A 648 -11.93 20.79 14.67
N SER A 649 -11.48 20.31 13.51
CA SER A 649 -12.10 19.20 12.79
C SER A 649 -12.05 17.90 13.60
N LEU A 650 -10.95 17.62 14.29
CA LEU A 650 -10.84 16.47 15.18
C LEU A 650 -11.84 16.53 16.34
N LYS A 651 -11.99 17.71 16.96
CA LYS A 651 -13.00 17.91 18.02
C LYS A 651 -14.42 17.69 17.49
N GLN A 652 -14.74 18.19 16.28
CA GLN A 652 -16.04 17.95 15.63
C GLN A 652 -16.28 16.47 15.31
N LEU A 653 -15.23 15.72 15.00
CA LEU A 653 -15.28 14.27 14.82
C LEU A 653 -15.39 13.50 16.15
N GLY A 654 -15.52 14.18 17.29
CA GLY A 654 -15.73 13.55 18.60
C GLY A 654 -14.46 12.87 19.14
N ILE A 655 -13.28 13.41 18.81
CA ILE A 655 -12.03 13.16 19.52
C ILE A 655 -12.16 13.79 20.91
N ARG A 656 -11.87 13.00 21.94
CA ARG A 656 -12.04 13.38 23.35
C ARG A 656 -10.90 14.27 23.84
N LYS A 657 -9.68 14.01 23.33
CA LYS A 657 -8.48 14.67 23.82
C LYS A 657 -7.44 14.84 22.71
N THR A 658 -6.96 16.06 22.51
CA THR A 658 -5.80 16.36 21.68
C THR A 658 -4.61 16.75 22.55
N VAL A 659 -3.49 16.05 22.39
CA VAL A 659 -2.28 16.22 23.22
C VAL A 659 -1.11 16.58 22.32
N MET A 660 -0.25 17.50 22.77
CA MET A 660 1.03 17.79 22.10
C MET A 660 2.20 17.33 22.97
N LEU A 661 3.13 16.57 22.38
CA LEU A 661 4.41 16.20 22.97
C LEU A 661 5.50 17.07 22.35
N THR A 662 6.39 17.61 23.18
CA THR A 662 7.51 18.42 22.68
C THR A 662 8.72 18.38 23.60
N GLY A 663 9.91 18.51 23.01
CA GLY A 663 11.17 18.73 23.73
C GLY A 663 11.41 20.19 24.12
N ASP A 664 10.59 21.13 23.61
CA ASP A 664 10.68 22.54 23.93
C ASP A 664 10.35 22.82 25.40
N VAL A 665 10.81 23.99 25.87
CA VAL A 665 10.44 24.50 27.20
C VAL A 665 8.94 24.69 27.34
N LYS A 666 8.42 24.46 28.55
CA LYS A 666 6.98 24.46 28.83
C LYS A 666 6.23 25.70 28.34
N ALA A 667 6.80 26.89 28.54
CA ALA A 667 6.18 28.15 28.13
C ALA A 667 5.93 28.24 26.61
N VAL A 668 6.83 27.67 25.79
CA VAL A 668 6.69 27.65 24.32
C VAL A 668 5.60 26.67 23.90
N GLY A 669 5.61 25.46 24.48
CA GLY A 669 4.58 24.46 24.22
C GLY A 669 3.17 24.95 24.59
N GLU A 670 3.02 25.58 25.75
CA GLU A 670 1.73 26.13 26.20
C GLU A 670 1.22 27.26 25.30
N ALA A 671 2.11 28.14 24.82
CA ALA A 671 1.73 29.21 23.89
C ALA A 671 1.20 28.67 22.57
N VAL A 672 1.87 27.68 21.98
CA VAL A 672 1.43 27.02 20.73
C VAL A 672 0.11 26.29 20.95
N ALA A 673 -0.02 25.56 22.06
CA ALA A 673 -1.24 24.83 22.38
C ALA A 673 -2.45 25.73 22.59
N HIS A 674 -2.29 26.86 23.28
CA HIS A 674 -3.35 27.84 23.44
C HIS A 674 -3.78 28.43 22.09
N LYS A 675 -2.81 28.75 21.21
CA LYS A 675 -3.08 29.25 19.85
C LYS A 675 -3.85 28.23 18.99
N LEU A 676 -3.56 26.94 19.14
CA LEU A 676 -4.18 25.85 18.39
C LEU A 676 -5.47 25.30 19.02
N GLY A 677 -5.72 25.59 20.30
CA GLY A 677 -6.83 25.04 21.07
C GLY A 677 -6.66 23.56 21.43
N LEU A 678 -5.43 23.13 21.72
CA LEU A 678 -5.12 21.78 22.22
C LEU A 678 -5.58 21.60 23.67
N ASP A 679 -5.89 20.36 24.08
CA ASP A 679 -6.40 20.08 25.43
C ASP A 679 -5.27 19.88 26.47
N GLU A 680 -4.12 19.37 26.05
CA GLU A 680 -2.98 19.11 26.94
C GLU A 680 -1.63 19.26 26.22
N VAL A 681 -0.61 19.70 26.96
CA VAL A 681 0.79 19.77 26.51
C VAL A 681 1.68 19.02 27.47
N ARG A 682 2.59 18.21 26.93
CA ARG A 682 3.71 17.63 27.67
C ARG A 682 5.01 18.09 27.03
N ALA A 683 5.72 18.95 27.76
CA ALA A 683 6.90 19.66 27.29
C ALA A 683 8.18 19.11 27.96
N GLU A 684 9.34 19.56 27.49
CA GLU A 684 10.66 19.18 28.03
C GLU A 684 10.94 17.67 27.97
N LEU A 685 10.37 16.99 26.95
CA LEU A 685 10.51 15.55 26.77
C LEU A 685 11.72 15.18 25.92
N LEU A 686 12.48 14.19 26.39
CA LEU A 686 13.42 13.45 25.55
C LEU A 686 12.66 12.40 24.71
N PRO A 687 13.23 11.87 23.61
CA PRO A 687 12.57 10.89 22.76
C PRO A 687 12.02 9.66 23.53
N GLN A 688 12.77 9.15 24.50
CA GLN A 688 12.35 8.03 25.35
C GLN A 688 11.15 8.40 26.24
N HIS A 689 11.15 9.62 26.79
CA HIS A 689 10.06 10.10 27.62
C HIS A 689 8.76 10.29 26.82
N LYS A 690 8.84 10.60 25.51
CA LYS A 690 7.63 10.64 24.65
C LYS A 690 6.91 9.29 24.63
N VAL A 691 7.65 8.19 24.59
CA VAL A 691 7.09 6.83 24.63
C VAL A 691 6.36 6.58 25.94
N GLU A 692 6.99 6.91 27.08
CA GLU A 692 6.36 6.78 28.41
C GLU A 692 5.06 7.58 28.53
N GLU A 693 5.01 8.78 27.94
CA GLU A 693 3.80 9.61 27.94
C GLU A 693 2.65 8.97 27.15
N ILE A 694 2.96 8.30 26.02
CA ILE A 694 1.98 7.48 25.29
C ILE A 694 1.50 6.32 26.17
N GLU A 695 2.38 5.63 26.89
CA GLU A 695 1.98 4.53 27.77
C GLU A 695 1.08 5.00 28.93
N LYS A 696 1.33 6.19 29.47
CA LYS A 696 0.46 6.79 30.49
C LYS A 696 -0.94 7.07 29.94
N LEU A 697 -1.05 7.57 28.71
CA LEU A 697 -2.33 7.77 28.04
C LEU A 697 -3.03 6.44 27.73
N ASP A 698 -2.27 5.42 27.33
CA ASP A 698 -2.74 4.06 27.03
C ASP A 698 -3.39 3.40 28.27
N ARG A 699 -2.87 3.66 29.47
CA ARG A 699 -3.46 3.20 30.74
C ARG A 699 -4.74 3.96 31.13
N GLN A 700 -4.93 5.19 30.64
CA GLN A 700 -6.08 6.02 31.00
C GLN A 700 -7.30 5.81 30.09
N LYS A 701 -7.09 5.35 28.86
CA LYS A 701 -8.18 5.14 27.90
C LYS A 701 -8.92 3.84 28.18
N SER A 702 -10.16 3.76 27.70
CA SER A 702 -10.91 2.51 27.73
C SER A 702 -10.30 1.49 26.76
N PRO A 703 -10.42 0.17 26.97
CA PRO A 703 -9.85 -0.84 26.08
C PRO A 703 -10.31 -0.75 24.62
N LYS A 704 -11.49 -0.18 24.37
CA LYS A 704 -12.04 0.06 23.02
C LYS A 704 -11.50 1.32 22.36
N GLU A 705 -11.03 2.29 23.14
CA GLU A 705 -10.52 3.57 22.63
C GLU A 705 -9.09 3.40 22.13
N LYS A 706 -8.76 4.17 21.08
CA LYS A 706 -7.47 4.12 20.41
C LYS A 706 -6.76 5.48 20.41
N ILE A 707 -5.44 5.42 20.41
CA ILE A 707 -4.53 6.58 20.34
C ILE A 707 -3.89 6.61 18.95
N VAL A 708 -4.02 7.76 18.27
CA VAL A 708 -3.20 8.06 17.08
C VAL A 708 -2.06 8.96 17.53
N PHE A 709 -0.83 8.59 17.20
CA PHE A 709 0.32 9.49 17.29
C PHE A 709 0.66 10.02 15.90
N VAL A 710 0.90 11.32 15.78
CA VAL A 710 1.20 12.02 14.52
C VAL A 710 2.56 12.68 14.65
N GLY A 711 3.50 12.34 13.76
CA GLY A 711 4.87 12.86 13.77
C GLY A 711 5.46 12.99 12.36
N ASP A 712 6.71 13.44 12.28
CA ASP A 712 7.48 13.53 11.01
C ASP A 712 8.07 12.17 10.58
N GLY A 713 8.11 11.20 11.49
CA GLY A 713 8.61 9.84 11.27
C GLY A 713 10.13 9.70 11.13
N ILE A 714 10.90 10.77 11.33
CA ILE A 714 12.37 10.71 11.35
C ILE A 714 12.85 10.54 12.79
N ASN A 715 12.37 11.39 13.70
CA ASN A 715 12.80 11.40 15.10
C ASN A 715 11.87 10.61 16.03
N ASP A 716 10.65 10.33 15.58
CA ASP A 716 9.57 9.78 16.41
C ASP A 716 9.24 8.30 16.12
N THR A 717 10.09 7.59 15.38
CA THR A 717 9.92 6.17 15.04
C THR A 717 9.56 5.28 16.25
N PRO A 718 10.21 5.40 17.43
CA PRO A 718 9.82 4.63 18.61
C PRO A 718 8.41 4.94 19.12
N VAL A 719 7.97 6.20 19.00
CA VAL A 719 6.65 6.66 19.46
C VAL A 719 5.57 6.21 18.49
N LEU A 720 5.83 6.29 17.19
CA LEU A 720 4.97 5.77 16.12
C LEU A 720 4.67 4.28 16.32
N ALA A 721 5.71 3.49 16.61
CA ALA A 721 5.57 2.05 16.82
C ALA A 721 4.84 1.68 18.13
N ARG A 722 4.88 2.54 19.16
CA ARG A 722 4.22 2.27 20.45
C ARG A 722 2.73 2.65 20.46
N ALA A 723 2.33 3.61 19.64
CA ALA A 723 0.93 4.03 19.54
C ALA A 723 0.03 2.91 18.99
N ASP A 724 -1.29 3.00 19.22
CA ASP A 724 -2.21 2.05 18.56
C ASP A 724 -2.20 2.21 17.03
N ILE A 725 -1.96 3.45 16.58
CA ILE A 725 -1.86 3.83 15.18
C ILE A 725 -0.78 4.92 15.08
N GLY A 726 0.31 4.64 14.38
CA GLY A 726 1.33 5.63 14.04
C GLY A 726 1.03 6.31 12.71
N ALA A 727 0.98 7.64 12.69
CA ALA A 727 0.81 8.45 11.48
C ALA A 727 2.04 9.33 11.24
N ALA A 728 2.68 9.19 10.08
CA ALA A 728 3.77 10.07 9.66
C ALA A 728 3.29 11.10 8.63
N MET A 729 3.82 12.32 8.69
CA MET A 729 3.56 13.40 7.73
C MET A 729 4.78 13.71 6.87
N GLY A 730 4.56 14.27 5.68
CA GLY A 730 5.65 14.65 4.77
C GLY A 730 6.49 13.47 4.26
N GLY A 731 5.96 12.24 4.34
CA GLY A 731 6.73 11.00 4.20
C GLY A 731 7.30 10.72 2.81
N LEU A 732 6.97 11.50 1.79
CA LEU A 732 7.47 11.30 0.42
C LEU A 732 9.00 11.42 0.31
N GLY A 733 9.66 12.10 1.26
CA GLY A 733 11.12 12.26 1.28
C GLY A 733 11.89 11.30 2.22
N SER A 734 11.20 10.60 3.13
CA SER A 734 11.83 9.77 4.16
C SER A 734 11.32 8.33 4.12
N ASP A 735 12.15 7.45 3.57
CA ASP A 735 11.87 6.01 3.50
C ASP A 735 11.65 5.41 4.90
N ALA A 736 12.37 5.93 5.91
CA ALA A 736 12.21 5.51 7.31
C ALA A 736 10.82 5.85 7.88
N ALA A 737 10.28 7.03 7.54
CA ALA A 737 8.95 7.44 7.98
C ALA A 737 7.85 6.58 7.36
N ILE A 738 8.00 6.25 6.07
CA ILE A 738 7.09 5.34 5.37
C ILE A 738 7.14 3.94 6.02
N GLU A 739 8.31 3.42 6.40
CA GLU A 739 8.43 2.09 7.00
C GLU A 739 7.90 2.03 8.44
N ALA A 740 8.11 3.07 9.24
CA ALA A 740 7.71 3.11 10.65
C ALA A 740 6.21 3.31 10.88
N ALA A 741 5.52 4.08 10.01
CA ALA A 741 4.14 4.49 10.26
C ALA A 741 3.09 3.51 9.71
N ASP A 742 1.92 3.43 10.35
CA ASP A 742 0.77 2.66 9.85
C ASP A 742 -0.04 3.45 8.80
N ILE A 743 -0.01 4.78 8.94
CA ILE A 743 -0.63 5.75 8.04
C ILE A 743 0.44 6.76 7.61
N VAL A 744 0.50 7.07 6.33
CA VAL A 744 1.41 8.10 5.80
C VAL A 744 0.58 9.18 5.14
N ILE A 745 0.73 10.42 5.63
CA ILE A 745 0.20 11.60 4.98
C ILE A 745 1.26 12.09 4.00
N MET A 746 0.86 12.19 2.73
CA MET A 746 1.74 12.57 1.62
C MET A 746 2.02 14.06 1.60
N THR A 747 1.08 14.87 2.12
CA THR A 747 1.25 16.30 2.34
C THR A 747 1.83 16.59 3.72
N ASP A 748 2.22 17.84 3.93
CA ASP A 748 2.71 18.30 5.22
C ASP A 748 1.57 18.91 6.09
N GLU A 749 0.33 18.46 5.88
CA GLU A 749 -0.90 19.04 6.46
C GLU A 749 -1.49 18.16 7.59
N PRO A 750 -1.45 18.60 8.87
CA PRO A 750 -2.11 17.92 9.99
C PRO A 750 -3.61 17.68 9.80
N SER A 751 -4.29 18.52 9.02
CA SER A 751 -5.74 18.42 8.76
C SER A 751 -6.13 17.09 8.11
N LYS A 752 -5.21 16.45 7.38
CA LYS A 752 -5.44 15.14 6.74
C LYS A 752 -5.70 14.01 7.72
N ILE A 753 -5.27 14.11 8.99
CA ILE A 753 -5.64 13.14 10.03
C ILE A 753 -7.15 13.16 10.27
N ALA A 754 -7.77 14.34 10.30
CA ALA A 754 -9.21 14.46 10.43
C ALA A 754 -9.92 13.85 9.20
N THR A 755 -9.41 14.10 8.00
CA THR A 755 -9.90 13.49 6.76
C THR A 755 -9.79 11.97 6.79
N ALA A 756 -8.67 11.40 7.25
CA ALA A 756 -8.48 9.96 7.40
C ALA A 756 -9.54 9.33 8.33
N ILE A 757 -9.79 9.95 9.49
CA ILE A 757 -10.82 9.50 10.44
C ILE A 757 -12.22 9.61 9.84
N HIS A 758 -12.50 10.67 9.08
CA HIS A 758 -13.77 10.84 8.40
C HIS A 758 -14.00 9.73 7.35
N ILE A 759 -12.98 9.43 6.53
CA ILE A 759 -13.03 8.33 5.54
C ILE A 759 -13.27 7.00 6.25
N ALA A 760 -12.54 6.70 7.33
CA ALA A 760 -12.72 5.48 8.13
C ALA A 760 -14.17 5.32 8.62
N LYS A 761 -14.76 6.38 9.17
CA LYS A 761 -16.17 6.39 9.63
C LYS A 761 -17.16 6.18 8.51
N ARG A 762 -16.93 6.80 7.35
CA ARG A 762 -17.77 6.63 6.18
C ARG A 762 -17.73 5.19 5.67
N THR A 763 -16.54 4.62 5.57
CA THR A 763 -16.31 3.22 5.19
C THR A 763 -17.02 2.28 6.16
N ARG A 764 -16.84 2.46 7.48
CA ARG A 764 -17.53 1.66 8.50
C ARG A 764 -19.06 1.74 8.36
N THR A 765 -19.60 2.92 8.10
CA THR A 765 -21.05 3.10 7.91
C THR A 765 -21.57 2.28 6.72
N ILE A 766 -20.87 2.35 5.57
CA ILE A 766 -21.27 1.62 4.35
C ILE A 766 -21.13 0.11 4.54
N VAL A 767 -20.06 -0.34 5.20
CA VAL A 767 -19.88 -1.75 5.56
C VAL A 767 -21.03 -2.24 6.43
N TRP A 768 -21.38 -1.53 7.50
CA TRP A 768 -22.50 -1.92 8.37
C TRP A 768 -23.86 -1.87 7.68
N GLN A 769 -24.09 -0.92 6.77
CA GLN A 769 -25.29 -0.91 5.93
C GLN A 769 -25.40 -2.18 5.11
N ASN A 770 -24.31 -2.62 4.47
CA ASN A 770 -24.29 -3.86 3.70
C ASN A 770 -24.51 -5.09 4.58
N ILE A 771 -23.89 -5.15 5.77
CA ILE A 771 -24.10 -6.25 6.72
C ILE A 771 -25.57 -6.36 7.11
N ILE A 772 -26.17 -5.26 7.56
CA ILE A 772 -27.56 -5.22 8.02
C ILE A 772 -28.51 -5.55 6.86
N PHE A 773 -28.26 -4.97 5.68
CA PHE A 773 -29.09 -5.22 4.49
C PHE A 773 -29.01 -6.69 4.06
N ALA A 774 -27.80 -7.26 3.95
CA ALA A 774 -27.63 -8.63 3.50
C ALA A 774 -28.23 -9.64 4.48
N LEU A 775 -27.97 -9.49 5.78
CA LEU A 775 -28.57 -10.36 6.81
C LEU A 775 -30.09 -10.17 6.92
N GLY A 776 -30.59 -8.94 6.74
CA GLY A 776 -32.01 -8.63 6.77
C GLY A 776 -32.78 -9.30 5.63
N VAL A 777 -32.34 -9.11 4.38
CA VAL A 777 -32.96 -9.76 3.20
C VAL A 777 -32.88 -11.28 3.35
N LYS A 778 -31.73 -11.80 3.76
CA LYS A 778 -31.56 -13.23 3.95
C LYS A 778 -32.49 -13.82 5.02
N GLY A 779 -32.64 -13.14 6.17
CA GLY A 779 -33.56 -13.58 7.21
C GLY A 779 -34.99 -13.72 6.71
N ILE A 780 -35.45 -12.77 5.88
CA ILE A 780 -36.78 -12.79 5.26
C ILE A 780 -36.92 -14.00 4.32
N PHE A 781 -35.96 -14.20 3.42
CA PHE A 781 -36.02 -15.33 2.48
C PHE A 781 -35.88 -16.69 3.17
N LEU A 782 -35.05 -16.80 4.22
CA LEU A 782 -34.94 -18.05 5.01
C LEU A 782 -36.28 -18.43 5.64
N LEU A 783 -37.04 -17.44 6.13
CA LEU A 783 -38.40 -17.68 6.63
C LEU A 783 -39.33 -18.14 5.50
N PHE A 784 -39.31 -17.47 4.34
CA PHE A 784 -40.14 -17.88 3.20
C PHE A 784 -39.78 -19.28 2.68
N GLY A 785 -38.49 -19.64 2.65
CA GLY A 785 -38.05 -20.99 2.30
C GLY A 785 -38.54 -22.05 3.29
N ALA A 786 -38.45 -21.78 4.60
CA ALA A 786 -38.93 -22.70 5.62
C ALA A 786 -40.46 -22.93 5.56
N PHE A 787 -41.24 -21.89 5.29
CA PHE A 787 -42.69 -21.99 5.13
C PHE A 787 -43.14 -22.50 3.74
N GLY A 788 -42.23 -22.59 2.78
CA GLY A 788 -42.51 -23.05 1.42
C GLY A 788 -43.11 -21.99 0.50
N TYR A 789 -42.94 -20.70 0.82
CA TYR A 789 -43.36 -19.57 -0.02
C TYR A 789 -42.31 -19.15 -1.05
N ALA A 790 -41.06 -19.60 -0.90
CA ALA A 790 -39.96 -19.29 -1.82
C ALA A 790 -39.52 -20.54 -2.59
N THR A 791 -39.15 -20.33 -3.85
CA THR A 791 -38.58 -21.35 -4.73
C THR A 791 -37.04 -21.32 -4.72
N MET A 792 -36.42 -22.38 -5.24
CA MET A 792 -34.95 -22.48 -5.32
C MET A 792 -34.29 -21.41 -6.20
N TRP A 793 -34.94 -20.94 -7.27
CA TRP A 793 -34.33 -19.92 -8.14
C TRP A 793 -34.48 -18.50 -7.56
N GLU A 794 -35.60 -18.20 -6.89
CA GLU A 794 -35.80 -16.93 -6.16
C GLU A 794 -34.77 -16.77 -5.05
N ALA A 795 -34.40 -17.87 -4.38
CA ALA A 795 -33.33 -17.92 -3.40
C ALA A 795 -31.99 -17.43 -3.97
N VAL A 796 -31.57 -18.00 -5.10
CA VAL A 796 -30.31 -17.63 -5.76
C VAL A 796 -30.36 -16.19 -6.27
N PHE A 797 -31.48 -15.79 -6.88
CA PHE A 797 -31.66 -14.42 -7.38
C PHE A 797 -31.55 -13.38 -6.26
N SER A 798 -32.14 -13.65 -5.09
CA SER A 798 -32.04 -12.76 -3.93
C SER A 798 -30.59 -12.58 -3.48
N ASP A 799 -29.81 -13.65 -3.29
CA ASP A 799 -28.44 -13.55 -2.78
C ASP A 799 -27.49 -12.86 -3.77
N VAL A 800 -27.61 -13.17 -5.06
CA VAL A 800 -26.86 -12.50 -6.13
C VAL A 800 -27.25 -11.03 -6.23
N GLY A 801 -28.55 -10.71 -6.19
CA GLY A 801 -29.06 -9.34 -6.24
C GLY A 801 -28.56 -8.50 -5.07
N VAL A 802 -28.63 -9.04 -3.85
CA VAL A 802 -28.08 -8.40 -2.64
C VAL A 802 -26.58 -8.16 -2.79
N THR A 803 -25.84 -9.12 -3.33
CA THR A 803 -24.39 -9.00 -3.55
C THR A 803 -24.07 -7.85 -4.50
N VAL A 804 -24.75 -7.77 -5.64
CA VAL A 804 -24.55 -6.68 -6.62
C VAL A 804 -24.86 -5.32 -5.99
N ILE A 805 -25.96 -5.20 -5.25
CA ILE A 805 -26.34 -3.97 -4.55
C ILE A 805 -25.26 -3.58 -3.52
N ALA A 806 -24.77 -4.55 -2.74
CA ALA A 806 -23.73 -4.33 -1.74
C ALA A 806 -22.42 -3.82 -2.38
N VAL A 807 -22.02 -4.40 -3.52
CA VAL A 807 -20.86 -3.94 -4.30
C VAL A 807 -21.06 -2.52 -4.81
N LEU A 808 -22.23 -2.19 -5.37
CA LEU A 808 -22.54 -0.84 -5.83
C LEU A 808 -22.55 0.18 -4.68
N ASN A 809 -23.02 -0.21 -3.49
CA ASN A 809 -23.01 0.65 -2.31
C ASN A 809 -21.58 0.94 -1.83
N VAL A 810 -20.68 -0.04 -1.87
CA VAL A 810 -19.26 0.14 -1.56
C VAL A 810 -18.60 1.19 -2.44
N MET A 811 -18.91 1.20 -3.75
CA MET A 811 -18.35 2.18 -4.70
C MET A 811 -18.67 3.64 -4.34
N ARG A 812 -19.66 3.90 -3.48
CA ARG A 812 -19.99 5.26 -3.00
C ARG A 812 -18.93 5.86 -2.08
N VAL A 813 -18.14 5.04 -1.38
CA VAL A 813 -17.05 5.51 -0.52
C VAL A 813 -16.12 6.44 -1.32
N MET A 814 -15.84 6.07 -2.57
CA MET A 814 -14.86 6.75 -3.43
C MET A 814 -15.40 7.99 -4.15
N ARG A 815 -16.72 8.11 -4.30
CA ARG A 815 -17.35 9.27 -4.96
C ARG A 815 -17.60 10.43 -4.00
N THR A 816 -17.41 10.19 -2.71
CA THR A 816 -17.61 11.21 -1.68
C THR A 816 -16.44 12.18 -1.73
N LYS A 817 -16.72 13.49 -1.80
CA LYS A 817 -15.69 14.52 -1.61
C LYS A 817 -15.51 14.70 -0.11
N PHE A 818 -14.28 14.52 0.35
CA PHE A 818 -13.87 14.78 1.72
C PHE A 818 -13.13 16.12 1.68
N ALA A 819 -13.78 17.17 2.18
CA ALA A 819 -13.27 18.54 2.19
C ALA A 819 -12.95 18.96 3.63
#